data_AF-A0A7S4UGU1-F1
#
_entry.id   AF-A0A7S4UGU1-F1
#
_cell.length_a   1.000
_cell.length_b   1.000
_cell.length_c   1.000
_cell.angle_alpha   90.00
_cell.angle_beta   90.00
_cell.angle_gamma   90.00
#
_symmetry.space_group_name_H-M   'P 1'
#
loop_
_entity.id
_entity.type
_entity.pdbx_description
1 polymer ?
#
loop_
_entity_poly.entity_id
_entity_poly.type
_entity_poly.pdbx_seq_one_letter_code
_entity_poly.pdbx_strand_id
1 'polypeptide(L)'
;EAGGDAAPPATPPPRRDDSGAEAPEVPERRCLAVVRDRVDYTVPTAATAAAAAAAAGSSLAALAERMRPVLDEGGARVVADLAASDGARGAGRTSAHGASAHEEGEEEELFVEQEQEKEQEEEQEEEQVAEETAEEHSQVLPWDALPRDGPQKTWPPSVLGEAPDASGPFYPASQLTLPAPGGRGALSAPFPGGLWVSRNFHRSGGGGGGQRRLRTPTAVLEWALDAEAAGDERAEAEAAASFVSRLGLGLEVLGLGPGAQGGPAPEDVQEVLGALGVRLERGEAARLLAAAEAAGGSGGASPAGLAAEAVRCAGPWPQRGRRYVLLTLAEAQAVRVLLHARQGSASLLPGSPGCRVALRLLRRSPLGLSLLDASPGWQDAALGRPERSTAACLQFLAAETRFSDAELEHLWHSLRRPPWQAQGAGMQPDALRDFFLASHAVRRRPQPARLQGAPVAGLFGAEEGRDRARREAVLREAHARLLHLGVAPPEAFGLLDGDGDGAVLAADLGRPPALRLGLPPGLRVRLFLELDAAGRGAVAARDWAAAFQSERGLPARAAPGGVPPSAGGPAPPLPGVPLHTLRRLRIERVGHTAFAPVWNSEGTLCHRRVSIWSADQLVGGYTRVTALRLCVGHYANQGLGDARGGGTAGVGRREILQIRDTSWAVTGVDESLRAVADHYFPHPVKFRQVWDQQRGTPVFLWRPVPPSEAFVALGMLATTTPEEPSRESVRCAAKSLCRPVREPPVHLWDDVGGGGRPGSLWLVNSMQALWAMDSHGAPQDTAWELAEDSVFFDAAGSPSVGR
;
A
#
# COMPACT_ATOMS: atom_id res chain seq x y z
N GLU A 1 -2.12 71.52 37.33
CA GLU A 1 -0.70 71.26 37.66
C GLU A 1 -0.53 69.75 37.61
N ALA A 2 -0.18 69.22 36.44
CA ALA A 2 1.19 68.87 35.99
C ALA A 2 1.42 67.37 36.24
N GLY A 3 1.82 66.51 35.29
CA GLY A 3 2.25 66.53 33.88
C GLY A 3 2.64 65.06 33.57
N GLY A 4 2.95 64.56 32.37
CA GLY A 4 3.03 65.00 30.98
C GLY A 4 3.24 63.67 30.20
N ASP A 5 2.44 63.39 29.18
CA ASP A 5 2.75 63.57 27.74
C ASP A 5 4.02 62.85 27.23
N ALA A 6 3.83 61.86 26.34
CA ALA A 6 4.23 61.93 24.93
C ALA A 6 4.52 60.55 24.32
N ALA A 7 3.74 60.21 23.28
CA ALA A 7 4.10 59.22 22.27
C ALA A 7 5.15 59.79 21.30
N PRO A 8 6.05 58.98 20.71
CA PRO A 8 6.92 59.40 19.61
C PRO A 8 6.43 58.94 18.21
N PRO A 9 6.97 59.54 17.14
CA PRO A 9 6.27 59.76 15.86
C PRO A 9 6.79 58.94 14.66
N ALA A 10 6.09 59.10 13.53
CA ALA A 10 6.28 58.46 12.23
C ALA A 10 7.47 58.96 11.39
N THR A 11 7.87 58.16 10.37
CA THR A 11 8.41 58.53 9.03
C THR A 11 8.78 57.25 8.25
N PRO A 12 9.01 57.24 6.90
CA PRO A 12 8.31 57.82 5.75
C PRO A 12 8.06 56.77 4.60
N PRO A 13 7.48 57.13 3.43
CA PRO A 13 6.90 56.18 2.46
C PRO A 13 7.77 55.94 1.19
N PRO A 14 7.35 55.04 0.28
CA PRO A 14 7.63 55.23 -1.14
C PRO A 14 6.40 55.11 -2.08
N ARG A 15 6.21 56.18 -2.85
CA ARG A 15 5.94 56.32 -4.31
C ARG A 15 4.79 55.56 -5.02
N ARG A 16 3.83 56.38 -5.47
CA ARG A 16 2.99 56.35 -6.71
C ARG A 16 3.78 56.04 -8.00
N ASP A 17 3.25 55.61 -9.15
CA ASP A 17 1.93 55.30 -9.74
C ASP A 17 2.23 54.35 -10.92
N ASP A 18 1.29 53.48 -11.34
CA ASP A 18 0.78 53.49 -12.72
C ASP A 18 -0.36 52.48 -12.93
N SER A 19 -1.46 53.03 -13.43
CA SER A 19 -2.73 52.40 -13.76
C SER A 19 -2.67 51.71 -15.13
N GLY A 20 -2.95 50.41 -15.17
CA GLY A 20 -3.41 49.70 -16.37
C GLY A 20 -4.77 49.09 -16.08
N ALA A 21 -5.83 49.67 -16.65
CA ALA A 21 -7.18 49.15 -16.57
C ALA A 21 -7.29 47.86 -17.43
N GLU A 22 -7.44 46.71 -16.79
CA GLU A 22 -7.89 45.49 -17.47
C GLU A 22 -9.43 45.38 -17.39
N ALA A 23 -10.04 45.19 -18.55
CA ALA A 23 -11.47 44.99 -18.75
C ALA A 23 -12.00 43.76 -17.95
N PRO A 24 -13.30 43.70 -17.62
CA PRO A 24 -13.86 42.61 -16.83
C PRO A 24 -13.77 41.30 -17.63
N GLU A 25 -12.88 40.39 -17.20
CA GLU A 25 -12.80 39.05 -17.77
C GLU A 25 -14.08 38.25 -17.47
N VAL A 26 -14.63 37.66 -18.53
CA VAL A 26 -15.83 36.83 -18.53
C VAL A 26 -15.68 35.64 -17.54
N PRO A 27 -16.71 35.31 -16.72
CA PRO A 27 -16.66 34.23 -15.72
C PRO A 27 -16.30 32.85 -16.26
N GLU A 28 -16.47 32.63 -17.57
CA GLU A 28 -16.18 31.39 -18.30
C GLU A 28 -14.69 30.98 -18.24
N ARG A 29 -13.76 31.94 -18.09
CA ARG A 29 -12.32 31.62 -18.05
C ARG A 29 -11.87 30.98 -16.75
N ARG A 30 -12.53 31.24 -15.62
CA ARG A 30 -12.25 30.55 -14.34
C ARG A 30 -12.62 29.06 -14.38
N CYS A 31 -13.54 28.65 -15.24
CA CYS A 31 -13.93 27.25 -15.41
C CYS A 31 -12.86 26.39 -16.13
N LEU A 32 -11.96 27.03 -16.90
CA LEU A 32 -10.94 26.32 -17.70
C LEU A 32 -9.67 25.99 -16.91
N ALA A 33 -9.38 26.74 -15.83
CA ALA A 33 -8.14 26.58 -15.07
C ALA A 33 -8.15 25.39 -14.10
N VAL A 34 -9.33 24.84 -13.76
CA VAL A 34 -9.47 23.78 -12.75
C VAL A 34 -9.47 22.37 -13.36
N VAL A 35 -9.64 22.23 -14.69
CA VAL A 35 -9.83 20.93 -15.38
C VAL A 35 -8.71 20.60 -16.39
N ARG A 36 -7.71 21.48 -16.56
CA ARG A 36 -6.52 21.13 -17.34
C ARG A 36 -5.49 20.50 -16.41
N ASP A 37 -5.38 19.17 -16.48
CA ASP A 37 -4.12 18.50 -16.18
C ASP A 37 -3.00 19.25 -16.88
N ARG A 38 -1.98 19.65 -16.12
CA ARG A 38 -0.69 19.99 -16.71
C ARG A 38 -0.22 18.74 -17.44
N VAL A 39 -0.36 18.75 -18.76
CA VAL A 39 0.36 17.81 -19.63
C VAL A 39 1.84 18.08 -19.39
N ASP A 40 2.49 17.16 -18.69
CA ASP A 40 3.94 17.12 -18.56
C ASP A 40 4.49 16.76 -19.94
N TYR A 41 5.26 17.67 -20.55
CA TYR A 41 5.92 17.45 -21.85
C TYR A 41 7.27 16.73 -21.71
N THR A 42 7.48 15.97 -20.64
CA THR A 42 8.70 15.16 -20.47
C THR A 42 8.66 13.91 -21.35
N VAL A 43 8.77 14.12 -22.66
CA VAL A 43 9.40 13.14 -23.55
C VAL A 43 10.88 13.07 -23.16
N PRO A 44 11.45 11.88 -22.86
CA PRO A 44 12.88 11.74 -22.65
C PRO A 44 13.62 12.12 -23.94
N THR A 45 14.29 13.27 -23.94
CA THR A 45 15.25 13.66 -24.97
C THR A 45 16.61 13.14 -24.53
N ALA A 46 16.86 11.86 -24.74
CA ALA A 46 18.18 11.27 -24.56
C ALA A 46 18.39 10.13 -25.56
N ALA A 47 18.44 10.47 -26.85
CA ALA A 47 19.35 9.76 -27.74
C ALA A 47 20.77 10.19 -27.35
N THR A 48 21.72 9.25 -27.27
CA THR A 48 23.12 9.55 -26.97
C THR A 48 23.66 10.58 -27.96
N ALA A 49 24.52 11.49 -27.50
CA ALA A 49 25.11 12.54 -28.34
C ALA A 49 25.87 11.99 -29.57
N ALA A 50 26.25 10.71 -29.55
CA ALA A 50 26.84 10.00 -30.68
C ALA A 50 25.80 9.54 -31.72
N ALA A 51 24.63 9.04 -31.30
CA ALA A 51 23.55 8.62 -32.20
C ALA A 51 22.81 9.82 -32.83
N ALA A 52 22.68 10.94 -32.10
CA ALA A 52 22.09 12.17 -32.61
C ALA A 52 22.98 12.88 -33.66
N ALA A 53 24.31 12.74 -33.57
CA ALA A 53 25.24 13.32 -34.54
C ALA A 53 25.22 12.58 -35.90
N ALA A 54 25.12 11.24 -35.88
CA ALA A 54 25.06 10.43 -37.10
C ALA A 54 23.73 10.56 -37.85
N ALA A 55 22.60 10.67 -37.13
CA ALA A 55 21.27 10.85 -37.73
C ALA A 55 21.00 12.31 -38.18
N ALA A 56 21.66 13.31 -37.58
CA ALA A 56 21.52 14.71 -37.98
C ALA A 56 22.29 15.04 -39.28
N GLY A 57 23.46 14.46 -39.50
CA GLY A 57 24.28 14.73 -40.71
C GLY A 57 23.61 14.28 -42.01
N SER A 58 23.03 13.08 -42.02
CA SER A 58 22.32 12.53 -43.20
C SER A 58 21.00 13.25 -43.50
N SER A 59 20.32 13.75 -42.46
CA SER A 59 19.06 14.50 -42.57
C SER A 59 19.26 15.95 -43.05
N LEU A 60 20.36 16.61 -42.65
CA LEU A 60 20.65 18.00 -43.02
C LEU A 60 21.09 18.14 -44.48
N ALA A 61 21.90 17.21 -45.00
CA ALA A 61 22.32 17.18 -46.40
C ALA A 61 21.13 16.92 -47.35
N ALA A 62 20.19 16.05 -46.95
CA ALA A 62 18.98 15.76 -47.71
C ALA A 62 17.98 16.94 -47.70
N LEU A 63 17.91 17.69 -46.59
CA LEU A 63 17.09 18.90 -46.48
C LEU A 63 17.67 20.08 -47.29
N ALA A 64 19.01 20.21 -47.29
CA ALA A 64 19.76 21.19 -48.07
C ALA A 64 19.52 21.07 -49.59
N GLU A 65 19.59 19.86 -50.15
CA GLU A 65 19.31 19.62 -51.57
C GLU A 65 17.83 19.86 -51.93
N ARG A 66 16.89 19.55 -51.02
CA ARG A 66 15.44 19.83 -51.23
C ARG A 66 15.08 21.31 -51.23
N MET A 67 15.83 22.14 -50.50
CA MET A 67 15.54 23.57 -50.38
C MET A 67 16.25 24.44 -51.43
N ARG A 68 17.26 23.89 -52.12
CA ARG A 68 18.05 24.54 -53.18
C ARG A 68 17.25 25.25 -54.29
N PRO A 69 16.07 24.78 -54.74
CA PRO A 69 15.29 25.47 -55.78
C PRO A 69 14.56 26.74 -55.30
N VAL A 70 14.52 26.99 -53.98
CA VAL A 70 13.65 28.00 -53.35
C VAL A 70 14.46 29.07 -52.60
N LEU A 71 15.79 29.00 -52.65
CA LEU A 71 16.69 29.93 -51.97
C LEU A 71 17.21 30.99 -52.94
N ASP A 72 17.41 32.22 -52.44
CA ASP A 72 18.10 33.29 -53.17
C ASP A 72 19.62 33.04 -53.23
N GLU A 73 20.37 33.85 -54.01
CA GLU A 73 21.82 33.69 -54.17
C GLU A 73 22.59 33.71 -52.84
N GLY A 74 22.05 34.38 -51.82
CA GLY A 74 22.61 34.39 -50.46
C GLY A 74 22.38 33.08 -49.72
N GLY A 75 21.16 32.56 -49.76
CA GLY A 75 20.79 31.29 -49.13
C GLY A 75 21.46 30.07 -49.75
N ALA A 76 21.65 30.06 -51.08
CA ALA A 76 22.36 28.98 -51.78
C ALA A 76 23.85 28.89 -51.36
N ARG A 77 24.48 30.03 -51.04
CA ARG A 77 25.89 30.12 -50.65
C ARG A 77 26.14 29.57 -49.24
N VAL A 78 25.24 29.85 -48.30
CA VAL A 78 25.30 29.33 -46.93
C VAL A 78 25.16 27.81 -46.90
N VAL A 79 24.31 27.25 -47.77
CA VAL A 79 24.10 25.80 -47.87
C VAL A 79 25.32 25.09 -48.49
N ALA A 80 25.98 25.71 -49.48
CA ALA A 80 27.19 25.17 -50.08
C ALA A 80 28.39 25.14 -49.10
N ASP A 81 28.53 26.17 -48.26
CA ASP A 81 29.59 26.24 -47.24
C ASP A 81 29.38 25.20 -46.14
N LEU A 82 28.12 24.90 -45.77
CA LEU A 82 27.78 23.85 -44.82
C LEU A 82 28.10 22.45 -45.35
N ALA A 83 27.82 22.17 -46.62
CA ALA A 83 28.14 20.88 -47.26
C ALA A 83 29.65 20.65 -47.44
N ALA A 84 30.43 21.71 -47.68
CA ALA A 84 31.89 21.62 -47.82
C ALA A 84 32.61 21.38 -46.47
N SER A 85 32.01 21.80 -45.35
CA SER A 85 32.62 21.69 -44.02
C SER A 85 32.65 20.26 -43.45
N ASP A 86 31.82 19.36 -43.98
CA ASP A 86 31.73 17.96 -43.52
C ASP A 86 32.74 17.02 -44.23
N GLY A 87 33.30 17.44 -45.37
CA GLY A 87 34.30 16.66 -46.13
C GLY A 87 35.75 16.78 -45.62
N ALA A 88 36.03 17.60 -44.61
CA ALA A 88 37.40 18.01 -44.25
C ALA A 88 38.01 17.31 -43.01
N ARG A 89 37.45 16.19 -42.54
CA ARG A 89 37.96 15.47 -41.35
C ARG A 89 38.52 14.05 -41.60
N GLY A 90 38.84 13.70 -42.85
CA GLY A 90 39.46 12.42 -43.18
C GLY A 90 40.51 12.52 -44.30
N ALA A 91 41.67 13.11 -44.05
CA ALA A 91 42.84 12.96 -44.93
C ALA A 91 44.15 13.30 -44.21
N GLY A 92 44.64 12.36 -43.37
CA GLY A 92 46.00 12.37 -42.85
C GLY A 92 46.93 11.61 -43.80
N ARG A 93 47.80 12.34 -44.51
CA ARG A 93 48.87 11.83 -45.37
C ARG A 93 49.92 11.09 -44.55
N THR A 94 50.31 9.87 -44.95
CA THR A 94 51.63 9.31 -44.62
C THR A 94 52.37 8.93 -45.90
N SER A 95 53.64 9.32 -45.95
CA SER A 95 54.56 9.16 -47.07
C SER A 95 55.35 7.87 -46.91
N ALA A 96 55.57 7.19 -48.04
CA ALA A 96 56.43 6.02 -48.19
C ALA A 96 57.90 6.28 -47.78
N HIS A 97 58.56 5.23 -47.27
CA HIS A 97 59.95 4.82 -47.50
C HIS A 97 60.04 3.29 -47.30
N GLY A 98 60.78 2.59 -48.16
CA GLY A 98 60.69 1.13 -48.33
C GLY A 98 61.87 0.27 -47.86
N ALA A 99 61.84 -0.97 -48.38
CA ALA A 99 62.73 -2.14 -48.22
C ALA A 99 62.53 -2.89 -46.87
N SER A 100 62.40 -4.23 -46.79
CA SER A 100 62.95 -5.33 -47.60
C SER A 100 62.28 -6.71 -47.34
N ALA A 101 62.19 -7.53 -48.40
CA ALA A 101 62.26 -9.00 -48.53
C ALA A 101 61.78 -10.00 -47.43
N HIS A 102 61.03 -10.98 -47.96
CA HIS A 102 60.84 -12.40 -47.58
C HIS A 102 59.98 -12.76 -46.36
N GLU A 103 58.81 -13.35 -46.61
CA GLU A 103 58.44 -14.76 -46.29
C GLU A 103 56.96 -15.00 -46.70
N GLU A 104 56.72 -15.38 -47.96
CA GLU A 104 55.40 -15.80 -48.45
C GLU A 104 55.21 -17.30 -48.17
N GLY A 105 54.18 -17.66 -47.39
CA GLY A 105 53.78 -19.05 -47.20
C GLY A 105 52.78 -19.30 -46.07
N GLU A 106 52.80 -18.52 -44.98
CA GLU A 106 51.91 -18.71 -43.82
C GLU A 106 50.81 -17.62 -43.71
N GLU A 107 50.94 -16.50 -44.44
CA GLU A 107 49.98 -15.39 -44.37
C GLU A 107 48.64 -15.65 -45.10
N GLU A 108 48.61 -16.52 -46.12
CA GLU A 108 47.38 -16.82 -46.86
C GLU A 108 46.41 -17.71 -46.07
N GLU A 109 46.90 -18.69 -45.29
CA GLU A 109 46.02 -19.52 -44.44
C GLU A 109 45.46 -18.71 -43.26
N LEU A 110 46.28 -17.82 -42.68
CA LEU A 110 45.88 -16.96 -41.57
C LEU A 110 44.90 -15.85 -42.00
N PHE A 111 44.98 -15.41 -43.25
CA PHE A 111 44.02 -14.48 -43.85
C PHE A 111 42.65 -15.14 -44.11
N VAL A 112 42.64 -16.40 -44.56
CA VAL A 112 41.41 -17.17 -44.77
C VAL A 112 40.72 -17.49 -43.43
N GLU A 113 41.48 -17.83 -42.39
CA GLU A 113 40.93 -18.02 -41.04
C GLU A 113 40.34 -16.71 -40.48
N GLN A 114 41.01 -15.56 -40.69
CA GLN A 114 40.46 -14.25 -40.28
C GLN A 114 39.19 -13.85 -41.03
N GLU A 115 39.08 -14.15 -42.34
CA GLU A 115 37.84 -13.89 -43.08
C GLU A 115 36.70 -14.79 -42.59
N GLN A 116 36.96 -16.07 -42.28
CA GLN A 116 35.94 -16.98 -41.73
C GLN A 116 35.47 -16.59 -40.32
N GLU A 117 36.38 -16.15 -39.45
CA GLU A 117 36.00 -15.64 -38.12
C GLU A 117 35.12 -14.40 -38.23
N LYS A 118 35.42 -13.52 -39.19
CA LYS A 118 34.67 -12.28 -39.41
C LYS A 118 33.28 -12.53 -39.98
N GLU A 119 33.13 -13.47 -40.91
CA GLU A 119 31.81 -13.90 -41.41
C GLU A 119 30.97 -14.55 -40.29
N GLN A 120 31.58 -15.33 -39.39
CA GLN A 120 30.87 -15.89 -38.22
C GLN A 120 30.41 -14.84 -37.21
N GLU A 121 31.21 -13.78 -36.98
CA GLU A 121 30.81 -12.67 -36.11
C GLU A 121 29.64 -11.89 -36.72
N GLU A 122 29.65 -11.63 -38.04
CA GLU A 122 28.55 -10.94 -38.74
C GLU A 122 27.24 -11.77 -38.70
N GLU A 123 27.30 -13.10 -38.89
CA GLU A 123 26.11 -13.96 -38.77
C GLU A 123 25.55 -14.00 -37.33
N GLN A 124 26.40 -14.00 -36.30
CA GLN A 124 25.94 -13.94 -34.90
C GLN A 124 25.32 -12.59 -34.53
N GLU A 125 25.84 -11.49 -35.07
CA GLU A 125 25.23 -10.17 -34.89
C GLU A 125 23.87 -10.08 -35.60
N GLU A 126 23.73 -10.63 -36.81
CA GLU A 126 22.45 -10.67 -37.51
C GLU A 126 21.41 -11.53 -36.78
N GLU A 127 21.81 -12.69 -36.23
CA GLU A 127 20.90 -13.51 -35.41
C GLU A 127 20.49 -12.81 -34.11
N GLN A 128 21.40 -12.14 -33.41
CA GLN A 128 21.07 -11.37 -32.20
C GLN A 128 20.13 -10.20 -32.49
N VAL A 129 20.35 -9.48 -33.60
CA VAL A 129 19.47 -8.39 -34.03
C VAL A 129 18.09 -8.94 -34.44
N ALA A 130 18.04 -10.10 -35.09
CA ALA A 130 16.79 -10.77 -35.43
C ALA A 130 16.02 -11.24 -34.18
N GLU A 131 16.73 -11.72 -33.16
CA GLU A 131 16.16 -12.16 -31.88
C GLU A 131 15.65 -10.95 -31.07
N GLU A 132 16.44 -9.87 -30.98
CA GLU A 132 16.02 -8.60 -30.34
C GLU A 132 14.81 -7.98 -31.05
N THR A 133 14.79 -7.96 -32.38
CA THR A 133 13.63 -7.46 -33.13
C THR A 133 12.41 -8.37 -33.01
N ALA A 134 12.58 -9.70 -32.92
CA ALA A 134 11.49 -10.62 -32.64
C ALA A 134 10.92 -10.44 -31.22
N GLU A 135 11.78 -10.16 -30.24
CA GLU A 135 11.37 -9.81 -28.87
C GLU A 135 10.63 -8.46 -28.80
N GLU A 136 11.09 -7.44 -29.54
CA GLU A 136 10.39 -6.15 -29.65
C GLU A 136 9.01 -6.29 -30.33
N HIS A 137 8.93 -7.07 -31.40
CA HIS A 137 7.67 -7.32 -32.12
C HIS A 137 6.69 -8.21 -31.32
N SER A 138 7.17 -8.98 -30.34
CA SER A 138 6.32 -9.76 -29.42
C SER A 138 5.62 -8.87 -28.36
N GLN A 139 5.97 -7.59 -28.22
CA GLN A 139 5.40 -6.69 -27.21
C GLN A 139 4.18 -5.88 -27.67
N VAL A 140 3.36 -6.37 -28.61
CA VAL A 140 2.06 -5.73 -28.88
C VAL A 140 1.15 -5.92 -27.67
N LEU A 141 0.95 -4.85 -26.90
CA LEU A 141 0.19 -4.93 -25.66
C LEU A 141 -1.32 -5.04 -25.96
N PRO A 142 -2.10 -5.85 -25.21
CA PRO A 142 -3.52 -6.13 -25.51
C PRO A 142 -4.44 -4.90 -25.67
N TRP A 143 -4.06 -3.72 -25.14
CA TRP A 143 -4.83 -2.49 -25.25
C TRP A 143 -4.60 -1.71 -26.57
N ASP A 144 -3.56 -2.04 -27.34
CA ASP A 144 -3.25 -1.35 -28.61
C ASP A 144 -4.34 -1.55 -29.67
N ALA A 145 -4.99 -2.72 -29.66
CA ALA A 145 -6.10 -3.06 -30.56
C ALA A 145 -7.44 -2.38 -30.20
N LEU A 146 -7.55 -1.71 -29.04
CA LEU A 146 -8.82 -1.12 -28.57
C LEU A 146 -8.92 0.38 -28.93
N PRO A 147 -10.04 0.84 -29.54
CA PRO A 147 -10.22 2.25 -29.88
C PRO A 147 -10.33 3.17 -28.65
N ARG A 148 -9.73 4.37 -28.77
CA ARG A 148 -9.58 5.37 -27.69
C ARG A 148 -10.91 5.96 -27.23
N ASP A 149 -11.69 6.52 -28.15
CA ASP A 149 -12.94 7.23 -27.84
C ASP A 149 -13.98 7.06 -28.96
N GLY A 150 -15.25 7.13 -28.57
CA GLY A 150 -16.39 7.10 -29.50
C GLY A 150 -17.14 8.41 -29.41
N PRO A 151 -18.01 8.72 -30.38
CA PRO A 151 -18.88 9.87 -30.27
C PRO A 151 -19.70 9.76 -28.98
N GLN A 152 -19.64 10.81 -28.16
CA GLN A 152 -20.42 10.90 -26.94
C GLN A 152 -21.89 11.09 -27.30
N LYS A 153 -22.76 10.29 -26.69
CA LYS A 153 -24.21 10.43 -26.86
C LYS A 153 -24.73 11.44 -25.85
N THR A 154 -25.38 12.49 -26.32
CA THR A 154 -26.11 13.43 -25.48
C THR A 154 -27.37 12.79 -24.92
N TRP A 155 -27.73 13.14 -23.68
CA TRP A 155 -28.98 12.72 -23.05
C TRP A 155 -29.67 13.95 -22.41
N PRO A 156 -31.02 14.02 -22.41
CA PRO A 156 -31.73 15.17 -21.88
C PRO A 156 -31.74 15.17 -20.33
N PRO A 157 -31.69 16.33 -19.67
CA PRO A 157 -31.73 16.42 -18.21
C PRO A 157 -32.98 15.81 -17.55
N SER A 158 -34.09 15.69 -18.29
CA SER A 158 -35.33 15.07 -17.82
C SER A 158 -35.14 13.63 -17.34
N VAL A 159 -34.13 12.91 -17.86
CA VAL A 159 -33.78 11.55 -17.41
C VAL A 159 -33.46 11.50 -15.92
N LEU A 160 -32.91 12.58 -15.34
CA LEU A 160 -32.63 12.65 -13.91
C LEU A 160 -33.90 12.75 -13.06
N GLY A 161 -35.04 13.07 -13.66
CA GLY A 161 -36.34 13.16 -12.99
C GLY A 161 -37.11 11.84 -12.91
N GLU A 162 -36.66 10.79 -13.59
CA GLU A 162 -37.33 9.49 -13.70
C GLU A 162 -36.58 8.40 -12.93
N ALA A 163 -37.24 7.30 -12.57
CA ALA A 163 -36.52 6.17 -11.99
C ALA A 163 -35.48 5.64 -13.00
N PRO A 164 -34.24 5.32 -12.57
CA PRO A 164 -33.20 4.86 -13.47
C PRO A 164 -33.62 3.59 -14.19
N ASP A 165 -33.70 3.69 -15.51
CA ASP A 165 -33.90 2.56 -16.40
C ASP A 165 -32.56 2.13 -16.99
N ALA A 166 -32.23 0.84 -16.89
CA ALA A 166 -31.05 0.25 -17.52
C ALA A 166 -31.07 0.40 -19.06
N SER A 167 -32.23 0.62 -19.68
CA SER A 167 -32.35 0.93 -21.11
C SER A 167 -31.88 2.35 -21.46
N GLY A 168 -31.81 3.25 -20.47
CA GLY A 168 -31.44 4.65 -20.60
C GLY A 168 -29.92 4.90 -20.76
N PRO A 169 -29.44 6.14 -20.48
CA PRO A 169 -28.04 6.50 -20.63
C PRO A 169 -27.11 5.86 -19.57
N PHE A 170 -27.69 5.36 -18.48
CA PHE A 170 -26.97 4.74 -17.37
C PHE A 170 -27.40 3.28 -17.23
N TYR A 171 -26.48 2.42 -16.79
CA TYR A 171 -26.78 1.03 -16.47
C TYR A 171 -26.08 0.61 -15.17
N PRO A 172 -26.59 -0.41 -14.45
CA PRO A 172 -25.96 -0.90 -13.23
C PRO A 172 -24.53 -1.35 -13.49
N ALA A 173 -23.60 -1.02 -12.58
CA ALA A 173 -22.20 -1.42 -12.72
C ALA A 173 -22.01 -2.94 -12.72
N SER A 174 -22.94 -3.70 -12.13
CA SER A 174 -22.96 -5.16 -12.19
C SER A 174 -23.15 -5.74 -13.59
N GLN A 175 -23.67 -4.94 -14.53
CA GLN A 175 -23.80 -5.30 -15.95
C GLN A 175 -22.58 -4.84 -16.78
N LEU A 176 -21.58 -4.21 -16.16
CA LEU A 176 -20.34 -3.83 -16.83
C LEU A 176 -19.54 -5.10 -17.16
N THR A 177 -19.29 -5.29 -18.45
CA THR A 177 -18.56 -6.45 -18.95
C THR A 177 -17.21 -6.08 -19.55
N LEU A 178 -16.19 -6.86 -19.19
CA LEU A 178 -14.82 -6.76 -19.68
C LEU A 178 -14.41 -8.07 -20.37
N PRO A 179 -13.52 -8.04 -21.37
CA PRO A 179 -13.04 -9.26 -22.02
C PRO A 179 -12.23 -10.10 -21.05
N ALA A 180 -12.48 -11.41 -21.01
CA ALA A 180 -11.68 -12.31 -20.19
C ALA A 180 -10.21 -12.34 -20.65
N PRO A 181 -9.24 -12.47 -19.74
CA PRO A 181 -7.85 -12.76 -20.11
C PRO A 181 -7.81 -14.05 -20.95
N GLY A 182 -7.30 -13.98 -22.19
CA GLY A 182 -7.30 -15.12 -23.12
C GLY A 182 -8.52 -15.22 -24.07
N GLY A 183 -9.39 -14.20 -24.10
CA GLY A 183 -10.34 -13.97 -25.20
C GLY A 183 -11.61 -14.82 -25.23
N ARG A 184 -11.84 -15.72 -24.26
CA ARG A 184 -13.06 -16.53 -24.18
C ARG A 184 -14.03 -15.97 -23.14
N GLY A 185 -15.01 -15.18 -23.61
CA GLY A 185 -16.13 -14.71 -22.79
C GLY A 185 -15.94 -13.33 -22.16
N ALA A 186 -16.99 -12.89 -21.45
CA ALA A 186 -17.06 -11.58 -20.81
C ALA A 186 -17.20 -11.73 -19.29
N LEU A 187 -16.41 -10.97 -18.54
CA LEU A 187 -16.37 -10.95 -17.08
C LEU A 187 -17.14 -9.74 -16.57
N SER A 188 -17.95 -9.93 -15.54
CA SER A 188 -18.57 -8.86 -14.75
C SER A 188 -18.23 -9.03 -13.27
N ALA A 189 -18.34 -7.95 -12.49
CA ALA A 189 -18.19 -8.02 -11.04
C ALA A 189 -19.52 -7.65 -10.36
N PRO A 190 -19.83 -8.24 -9.20
CA PRO A 190 -21.06 -7.99 -8.43
C PRO A 190 -21.00 -6.63 -7.70
N PHE A 191 -20.92 -5.53 -8.44
CA PHE A 191 -20.95 -4.19 -7.87
C PHE A 191 -22.30 -3.91 -7.16
N PRO A 192 -22.31 -3.07 -6.10
CA PRO A 192 -23.54 -2.70 -5.39
C PRO A 192 -24.60 -2.11 -6.33
N GLY A 193 -25.89 -2.41 -6.09
CA GLY A 193 -27.00 -2.00 -6.95
C GLY A 193 -27.17 -0.48 -7.14
N GLY A 194 -26.64 0.34 -6.23
CA GLY A 194 -26.62 1.79 -6.37
C GLY A 194 -25.41 2.35 -7.08
N LEU A 195 -24.44 1.52 -7.50
CA LEU A 195 -23.36 1.94 -8.37
C LEU A 195 -23.75 1.71 -9.83
N TRP A 196 -23.73 2.79 -10.61
CA TRP A 196 -24.14 2.83 -12.01
C TRP A 196 -23.01 3.40 -12.86
N VAL A 197 -23.05 3.11 -14.16
CA VAL A 197 -22.05 3.56 -15.13
C VAL A 197 -22.74 4.20 -16.33
N SER A 198 -22.22 5.34 -16.79
CA SER A 198 -22.67 5.92 -18.06
C SER A 198 -22.25 5.08 -19.25
N ARG A 199 -23.15 4.93 -20.23
CA ARG A 199 -22.85 4.33 -21.54
C ARG A 199 -21.78 5.11 -22.33
N ASN A 200 -21.55 6.38 -21.98
CA ASN A 200 -20.44 7.17 -22.52
C ASN A 200 -19.10 6.87 -21.82
N PHE A 201 -19.13 6.34 -20.58
CA PHE A 201 -17.94 5.91 -19.87
C PHE A 201 -17.44 4.56 -20.38
N HIS A 202 -18.34 3.57 -20.48
CA HIS A 202 -18.05 2.25 -21.06
C HIS A 202 -19.33 1.63 -21.63
N ARG A 203 -19.24 0.90 -22.75
CA ARG A 203 -20.39 0.19 -23.35
C ARG A 203 -20.36 -1.28 -22.92
N SER A 204 -21.42 -1.76 -22.28
CA SER A 204 -21.59 -3.19 -22.03
C SER A 204 -21.84 -3.93 -23.36
N GLY A 205 -21.14 -5.04 -23.56
CA GLY A 205 -21.15 -5.81 -24.81
C GLY A 205 -22.52 -6.44 -25.07
N GLY A 206 -23.15 -6.05 -26.18
CA GLY A 206 -24.46 -6.56 -26.61
C GLY A 206 -24.95 -5.93 -27.92
N GLY A 207 -24.54 -4.70 -28.22
CA GLY A 207 -24.70 -4.10 -29.55
C GLY A 207 -23.37 -4.11 -30.30
N GLY A 208 -23.36 -4.45 -31.59
CA GLY A 208 -22.19 -4.68 -32.46
C GLY A 208 -21.20 -3.51 -32.68
N GLY A 209 -21.00 -2.63 -31.70
CA GLY A 209 -19.86 -1.73 -31.63
C GLY A 209 -18.76 -2.35 -30.79
N GLY A 210 -17.55 -2.46 -31.35
CA GLY A 210 -16.40 -3.05 -30.68
C GLY A 210 -16.09 -2.48 -29.29
N GLN A 211 -15.48 -3.32 -28.44
CA GLN A 211 -15.03 -3.00 -27.09
C GLN A 211 -14.10 -1.77 -27.10
N ARG A 212 -14.11 -0.97 -26.03
CA ARG A 212 -13.30 0.25 -25.90
C ARG A 212 -12.38 0.18 -24.69
N ARG A 213 -11.33 1.02 -24.71
CA ARG A 213 -10.45 1.21 -23.55
C ARG A 213 -11.25 1.73 -22.35
N LEU A 214 -10.94 1.24 -21.16
CA LEU A 214 -11.64 1.66 -19.95
C LEU A 214 -11.03 2.95 -19.41
N ARG A 215 -11.85 3.99 -19.21
CA ARG A 215 -11.41 5.28 -18.66
C ARG A 215 -11.10 5.18 -17.17
N THR A 216 -10.25 6.08 -16.67
CA THR A 216 -9.99 6.19 -15.22
C THR A 216 -11.21 6.80 -14.55
N PRO A 217 -11.77 6.18 -13.50
CA PRO A 217 -12.86 6.77 -12.74
C PRO A 217 -12.42 8.06 -12.05
N THR A 218 -13.14 9.17 -12.28
CA THR A 218 -12.77 10.49 -11.74
C THR A 218 -14.00 11.24 -11.20
N ALA A 219 -15.07 11.34 -11.99
CA ALA A 219 -16.26 12.10 -11.64
C ALA A 219 -17.46 11.19 -11.42
N VAL A 220 -18.22 11.46 -10.37
CA VAL A 220 -19.38 10.68 -9.95
C VAL A 220 -20.55 11.61 -9.77
N LEU A 221 -21.69 11.28 -10.36
CA LEU A 221 -22.97 11.92 -10.08
C LEU A 221 -23.67 11.15 -8.98
N GLU A 222 -23.85 11.77 -7.82
CA GLU A 222 -24.77 11.27 -6.82
C GLU A 222 -26.17 11.76 -7.17
N TRP A 223 -27.10 10.82 -7.31
CA TRP A 223 -28.45 11.05 -7.77
C TRP A 223 -29.44 10.51 -6.74
N ALA A 224 -30.26 11.41 -6.19
CA ALA A 224 -31.28 11.10 -5.20
C ALA A 224 -32.69 11.42 -5.74
N LEU A 225 -33.58 10.43 -5.64
CA LEU A 225 -35.02 10.58 -5.86
C LEU A 225 -35.75 10.39 -4.52
N ASP A 226 -36.88 11.05 -4.33
CA ASP A 226 -37.68 10.90 -3.10
C ASP A 226 -38.14 9.43 -2.91
N ALA A 227 -38.20 9.01 -1.64
CA ALA A 227 -38.20 7.61 -1.18
C ALA A 227 -39.34 6.70 -1.70
N GLU A 228 -40.42 7.26 -2.25
CA GLU A 228 -41.60 6.54 -2.73
C GLU A 228 -41.37 5.78 -4.06
N ALA A 229 -40.23 5.97 -4.74
CA ALA A 229 -39.98 5.45 -6.08
C ALA A 229 -38.92 4.31 -6.19
N ALA A 230 -38.45 3.74 -5.07
CA ALA A 230 -37.31 2.80 -5.07
C ALA A 230 -37.73 1.33 -4.80
N GLY A 231 -37.96 0.56 -5.86
CA GLY A 231 -38.47 -0.81 -5.81
C GLY A 231 -37.45 -1.94 -5.66
N ASP A 232 -36.74 -2.04 -4.54
CA ASP A 232 -35.96 -3.26 -4.20
C ASP A 232 -36.08 -3.63 -2.71
N GLU A 233 -37.33 -3.72 -2.23
CA GLU A 233 -37.67 -3.61 -0.81
C GLU A 233 -37.43 -4.87 0.03
N ARG A 234 -37.44 -6.08 -0.56
CA ARG A 234 -37.60 -7.33 0.22
C ARG A 234 -36.28 -7.91 0.75
N ALA A 235 -35.24 -7.96 -0.07
CA ALA A 235 -33.94 -8.50 0.33
C ALA A 235 -33.16 -7.54 1.26
N GLU A 236 -33.30 -6.22 1.04
CA GLU A 236 -32.72 -5.19 1.92
C GLU A 236 -33.41 -5.16 3.29
N ALA A 237 -34.72 -5.40 3.35
CA ALA A 237 -35.47 -5.46 4.61
C ALA A 237 -35.08 -6.69 5.46
N GLU A 238 -34.93 -7.87 4.84
CA GLU A 238 -34.53 -9.10 5.53
C GLU A 238 -33.09 -9.00 6.07
N ALA A 239 -32.20 -8.42 5.27
CA ALA A 239 -30.84 -8.11 5.66
C ALA A 239 -30.72 -7.10 6.81
N ALA A 240 -31.49 -6.01 6.72
CA ALA A 240 -31.60 -5.03 7.78
C ALA A 240 -32.09 -5.69 9.07
N ALA A 241 -33.09 -6.58 8.99
CA ALA A 241 -33.58 -7.32 10.15
C ALA A 241 -32.51 -8.22 10.80
N SER A 242 -31.71 -8.94 9.99
CA SER A 242 -30.59 -9.74 10.50
C SER A 242 -29.52 -8.88 11.18
N PHE A 243 -29.14 -7.76 10.56
CA PHE A 243 -28.17 -6.82 11.13
C PHE A 243 -28.68 -6.19 12.44
N VAL A 244 -29.96 -5.78 12.47
CA VAL A 244 -30.63 -5.25 13.66
C VAL A 244 -30.59 -6.27 14.80
N SER A 245 -30.89 -7.54 14.51
CA SER A 245 -30.84 -8.62 15.50
C SER A 245 -29.43 -8.81 16.09
N ARG A 246 -28.39 -8.86 15.25
CA ARG A 246 -27.00 -9.00 15.72
C ARG A 246 -26.49 -7.78 16.49
N LEU A 247 -26.90 -6.57 16.09
CA LEU A 247 -26.62 -5.34 16.84
C LEU A 247 -27.28 -5.37 18.22
N GLY A 248 -28.52 -5.82 18.30
CA GLY A 248 -29.23 -6.04 19.58
C GLY A 248 -28.47 -6.98 20.51
N LEU A 249 -28.07 -8.16 20.01
CA LEU A 249 -27.26 -9.12 20.78
C LEU A 249 -25.92 -8.52 21.23
N GLY A 250 -25.25 -7.76 20.37
CA GLY A 250 -23.99 -7.10 20.73
C GLY A 250 -24.15 -6.05 21.84
N LEU A 251 -25.24 -5.28 21.82
CA LEU A 251 -25.58 -4.35 22.90
C LEU A 251 -25.93 -5.10 24.20
N GLU A 252 -26.66 -6.22 24.11
CA GLU A 252 -26.96 -7.07 25.28
C GLU A 252 -25.70 -7.66 25.93
N VAL A 253 -24.70 -8.06 25.13
CA VAL A 253 -23.39 -8.51 25.63
C VAL A 253 -22.67 -7.44 26.46
N LEU A 254 -22.92 -6.16 26.16
CA LEU A 254 -22.40 -5.03 26.93
C LEU A 254 -23.29 -4.65 28.12
N GLY A 255 -24.42 -5.33 28.34
CA GLY A 255 -25.39 -5.01 29.38
C GLY A 255 -26.34 -3.86 29.00
N LEU A 256 -26.42 -3.49 27.73
CA LEU A 256 -27.24 -2.38 27.19
C LEU A 256 -28.53 -2.89 26.53
N GLY A 257 -29.05 -4.02 27.02
CA GLY A 257 -30.28 -4.65 26.53
C GLY A 257 -31.57 -3.92 26.92
N PRO A 258 -32.74 -4.41 26.46
CA PRO A 258 -34.03 -3.85 26.79
C PRO A 258 -34.28 -3.92 28.32
N GLY A 259 -34.17 -2.77 28.99
CA GLY A 259 -34.32 -2.63 30.45
C GLY A 259 -33.11 -2.03 31.19
N ALA A 260 -31.99 -1.75 30.49
CA ALA A 260 -30.84 -1.07 31.08
C ALA A 260 -31.15 0.39 31.47
N GLN A 261 -30.60 0.86 32.60
CA GLN A 261 -30.69 2.26 33.01
C GLN A 261 -29.59 3.07 32.32
N GLY A 262 -29.92 3.68 31.18
CA GLY A 262 -29.01 4.51 30.38
C GLY A 262 -28.92 4.08 28.93
N GLY A 263 -28.73 5.04 28.02
CA GLY A 263 -28.47 4.77 26.60
C GLY A 263 -27.01 4.35 26.35
N PRO A 264 -26.73 3.74 25.19
CA PRO A 264 -25.37 3.32 24.82
C PRO A 264 -24.43 4.54 24.66
N ALA A 265 -23.20 4.42 25.16
CA ALA A 265 -22.18 5.44 24.92
C ALA A 265 -21.59 5.33 23.50
N PRO A 266 -20.97 6.39 22.95
CA PRO A 266 -20.33 6.32 21.63
C PRO A 266 -19.26 5.23 21.53
N GLU A 267 -18.53 4.94 22.61
CA GLU A 267 -17.54 3.86 22.65
C GLU A 267 -18.21 2.48 22.49
N ASP A 268 -19.34 2.26 23.17
CA ASP A 268 -20.09 0.99 23.09
C ASP A 268 -20.59 0.73 21.66
N VAL A 269 -21.13 1.78 21.03
CA VAL A 269 -21.60 1.71 19.64
C VAL A 269 -20.43 1.42 18.68
N GLN A 270 -19.28 2.05 18.91
CA GLN A 270 -18.08 1.81 18.10
C GLN A 270 -17.57 0.37 18.23
N GLU A 271 -17.58 -0.20 19.45
CA GLU A 271 -17.17 -1.59 19.69
C GLU A 271 -18.13 -2.60 19.05
N VAL A 272 -19.44 -2.42 19.20
CA VAL A 272 -20.42 -3.36 18.65
C VAL A 272 -20.44 -3.30 17.12
N LEU A 273 -20.45 -2.09 16.54
CA LEU A 273 -20.41 -1.95 15.09
C LEU A 273 -19.08 -2.47 14.51
N GLY A 274 -17.96 -2.22 15.19
CA GLY A 274 -16.66 -2.80 14.83
C GLY A 274 -16.67 -4.33 14.83
N ALA A 275 -17.33 -4.94 15.83
CA ALA A 275 -17.51 -6.40 15.89
C ALA A 275 -18.40 -6.94 14.75
N LEU A 276 -19.32 -6.13 14.22
CA LEU A 276 -20.15 -6.44 13.05
C LEU A 276 -19.46 -6.12 11.71
N GLY A 277 -18.20 -5.69 11.71
CA GLY A 277 -17.46 -5.32 10.50
C GLY A 277 -17.75 -3.89 10.00
N VAL A 278 -18.40 -3.07 10.82
CA VAL A 278 -18.67 -1.65 10.54
C VAL A 278 -17.71 -0.79 11.36
N ARG A 279 -16.55 -0.47 10.78
CA ARG A 279 -15.64 0.51 11.39
C ARG A 279 -16.17 1.93 11.20
N LEU A 280 -16.22 2.67 12.31
CA LEU A 280 -16.57 4.08 12.36
C LEU A 280 -15.31 4.93 12.59
N GLU A 281 -15.23 6.08 11.96
CA GLU A 281 -14.21 7.09 12.23
C GLU A 281 -14.53 7.90 13.49
N ARG A 282 -13.55 8.70 13.93
CA ARG A 282 -13.65 9.51 15.13
C ARG A 282 -14.88 10.44 15.08
N GLY A 283 -15.80 10.25 16.02
CA GLY A 283 -17.01 11.06 16.15
C GLY A 283 -18.21 10.59 15.30
N GLU A 284 -18.04 9.60 14.42
CA GLU A 284 -19.15 9.03 13.65
C GLU A 284 -20.15 8.29 14.57
N ALA A 285 -19.66 7.60 15.60
CA ALA A 285 -20.53 6.94 16.59
C ALA A 285 -21.42 7.93 17.35
N ALA A 286 -20.88 9.09 17.74
CA ALA A 286 -21.64 10.13 18.42
C ALA A 286 -22.70 10.76 17.50
N ARG A 287 -22.38 10.97 16.21
CA ARG A 287 -23.34 11.47 15.22
C ARG A 287 -24.44 10.47 14.93
N LEU A 288 -24.10 9.18 14.84
CA LEU A 288 -25.06 8.11 14.65
C LEU A 288 -26.04 8.03 15.83
N LEU A 289 -25.54 8.16 17.07
CA LEU A 289 -26.36 8.23 18.27
C LEU A 289 -27.30 9.44 18.26
N ALA A 290 -26.76 10.63 17.99
CA ALA A 290 -27.56 11.85 17.90
C ALA A 290 -28.66 11.77 16.82
N ALA A 291 -28.35 11.14 15.67
CA ALA A 291 -29.34 10.90 14.61
C ALA A 291 -30.42 9.89 15.05
N ALA A 292 -30.03 8.83 15.74
CA ALA A 292 -30.95 7.84 16.29
C ALA A 292 -31.85 8.45 17.39
N GLU A 293 -31.33 9.34 18.24
CA GLU A 293 -32.09 10.08 19.24
C GLU A 293 -33.09 11.05 18.60
N ALA A 294 -32.67 11.80 17.59
CA ALA A 294 -33.53 12.71 16.86
C ALA A 294 -34.69 11.97 16.17
N ALA A 295 -34.46 10.75 15.70
CA ALA A 295 -35.49 9.90 15.12
C ALA A 295 -36.39 9.21 16.17
N GLY A 296 -35.88 8.99 17.39
CA GLY A 296 -36.52 8.21 18.45
C GLY A 296 -37.39 9.00 19.44
N GLY A 297 -37.39 10.34 19.40
CA GLY A 297 -38.18 11.18 20.31
C GLY A 297 -37.57 11.31 21.72
N SER A 298 -38.38 11.68 22.73
CA SER A 298 -37.92 12.10 24.08
C SER A 298 -37.34 10.99 24.98
N GLY A 299 -37.07 9.80 24.45
CA GLY A 299 -36.64 8.60 25.20
C GLY A 299 -35.19 8.16 24.99
N GLY A 300 -34.36 8.93 24.27
CA GLY A 300 -33.00 8.54 23.91
C GLY A 300 -32.94 7.53 22.76
N ALA A 301 -31.73 7.13 22.34
CA ALA A 301 -31.54 6.16 21.25
C ALA A 301 -31.95 4.76 21.71
N SER A 302 -33.14 4.31 21.29
CA SER A 302 -33.51 2.89 21.45
C SER A 302 -32.59 2.00 20.59
N PRO A 303 -32.30 0.75 20.99
CA PRO A 303 -31.53 -0.18 20.17
C PRO A 303 -32.10 -0.37 18.76
N ALA A 304 -33.44 -0.37 18.65
CA ALA A 304 -34.13 -0.44 17.35
C ALA A 304 -33.95 0.83 16.51
N GLY A 305 -34.02 2.01 17.12
CA GLY A 305 -33.77 3.29 16.45
C GLY A 305 -32.31 3.44 16.01
N LEU A 306 -31.37 3.04 16.87
CA LEU A 306 -29.94 2.98 16.56
C LEU A 306 -29.67 1.99 15.42
N ALA A 307 -30.31 0.83 15.43
CA ALA A 307 -30.18 -0.16 14.38
C ALA A 307 -30.72 0.35 13.03
N ALA A 308 -31.90 0.97 13.05
CA ALA A 308 -32.49 1.58 11.86
C ALA A 308 -31.57 2.68 11.29
N GLU A 309 -30.99 3.51 12.15
CA GLU A 309 -30.06 4.56 11.74
C GLU A 309 -28.71 4.00 11.28
N ALA A 310 -28.21 2.95 11.92
CA ALA A 310 -26.99 2.26 11.51
C ALA A 310 -27.18 1.58 10.16
N VAL A 311 -28.34 0.99 9.89
CA VAL A 311 -28.68 0.47 8.55
C VAL A 311 -28.76 1.61 7.54
N ARG A 312 -29.38 2.74 7.89
CA ARG A 312 -29.55 3.91 7.02
C ARG A 312 -28.22 4.58 6.66
N CYS A 313 -27.32 4.72 7.62
CA CYS A 313 -26.12 5.55 7.48
C CYS A 313 -24.83 4.74 7.37
N ALA A 314 -24.79 3.56 7.98
CA ALA A 314 -23.62 2.71 8.08
C ALA A 314 -23.79 1.36 7.36
N GLY A 315 -24.92 1.09 6.72
CA GLY A 315 -25.07 -0.08 5.86
C GLY A 315 -24.13 -0.03 4.65
N PRO A 316 -23.69 -1.17 4.09
CA PRO A 316 -22.90 -1.22 2.85
C PRO A 316 -23.73 -0.88 1.59
N TRP A 317 -25.00 -0.54 1.80
CA TRP A 317 -26.01 -0.27 0.79
C TRP A 317 -25.90 1.14 0.23
N PRO A 318 -26.37 1.36 -1.00
CA PRO A 318 -26.85 2.68 -1.39
C PRO A 318 -27.98 3.05 -0.43
N GLN A 319 -27.96 4.25 0.14
CA GLN A 319 -29.11 4.75 0.88
C GLN A 319 -30.34 4.69 -0.04
N ARG A 320 -31.51 4.28 0.49
CA ARG A 320 -32.75 4.21 -0.28
C ARG A 320 -32.92 5.47 -1.15
N GLY A 321 -33.06 5.27 -2.46
CA GLY A 321 -33.24 6.34 -3.44
C GLY A 321 -31.97 7.07 -3.90
N ARG A 322 -30.80 6.83 -3.28
CA ARG A 322 -29.51 7.42 -3.69
C ARG A 322 -28.69 6.46 -4.55
N ARG A 323 -28.14 6.97 -5.63
CA ARG A 323 -27.32 6.23 -6.60
C ARG A 323 -26.09 7.02 -6.97
N TYR A 324 -25.01 6.31 -7.28
CA TYR A 324 -23.74 6.87 -7.70
C TYR A 324 -23.48 6.46 -9.14
N VAL A 325 -23.53 7.42 -10.06
CA VAL A 325 -23.33 7.18 -11.49
C VAL A 325 -21.93 7.64 -11.88
N LEU A 326 -21.11 6.72 -12.36
CA LEU A 326 -19.80 7.02 -12.92
C LEU A 326 -19.95 7.75 -14.26
N LEU A 327 -19.48 9.00 -14.31
CA LEU A 327 -19.58 9.87 -15.47
C LEU A 327 -18.25 10.04 -16.18
N THR A 328 -18.33 10.43 -17.45
CA THR A 328 -17.20 11.02 -18.18
C THR A 328 -16.98 12.47 -17.74
N LEU A 329 -15.77 13.02 -17.93
CA LEU A 329 -15.49 14.42 -17.62
C LEU A 329 -16.39 15.41 -18.39
N ALA A 330 -16.73 15.07 -19.63
CA ALA A 330 -17.63 15.89 -20.45
C ALA A 330 -19.06 15.89 -19.91
N GLU A 331 -19.59 14.73 -19.48
CA GLU A 331 -20.90 14.66 -18.82
C GLU A 331 -20.88 15.38 -17.48
N ALA A 332 -19.82 15.22 -16.69
CA ALA A 332 -19.64 15.94 -15.43
C ALA A 332 -19.65 17.46 -15.63
N GLN A 333 -18.97 17.94 -16.68
CA GLN A 333 -19.00 19.35 -17.06
C GLN A 333 -20.40 19.80 -17.46
N ALA A 334 -21.14 19.02 -18.25
CA ALA A 334 -22.52 19.34 -18.65
C ALA A 334 -23.48 19.38 -17.44
N VAL A 335 -23.37 18.44 -16.51
CA VAL A 335 -24.13 18.44 -15.27
C VAL A 335 -23.80 19.68 -14.43
N ARG A 336 -22.52 20.04 -14.33
CA ARG A 336 -22.11 21.25 -13.60
C ARG A 336 -22.69 22.52 -14.23
N VAL A 337 -22.68 22.63 -15.56
CA VAL A 337 -23.35 23.75 -16.27
C VAL A 337 -24.84 23.81 -15.92
N LEU A 338 -25.53 22.66 -15.88
CA LEU A 338 -26.93 22.60 -15.47
C LEU A 338 -27.14 23.06 -14.01
N LEU A 339 -26.29 22.63 -13.08
CA LEU A 339 -26.35 23.05 -11.67
C LEU A 339 -26.20 24.57 -11.53
N HIS A 340 -25.18 25.13 -12.18
CA HIS A 340 -24.94 26.56 -12.20
C HIS A 340 -26.09 27.35 -12.87
N ALA A 341 -26.64 26.85 -13.98
CA ALA A 341 -27.79 27.48 -14.65
C ALA A 341 -29.07 27.46 -13.80
N ARG A 342 -29.15 26.58 -12.80
CA ARG A 342 -30.28 26.44 -11.87
C ARG A 342 -29.99 27.00 -10.48
N GLN A 343 -28.87 27.68 -10.29
CA GLN A 343 -28.58 28.37 -9.03
C GLN A 343 -29.69 29.39 -8.71
N GLY A 344 -30.21 29.33 -7.48
CA GLY A 344 -31.33 30.17 -7.03
C GLY A 344 -32.72 29.68 -7.43
N SER A 345 -32.85 28.59 -8.20
CA SER A 345 -34.15 27.94 -8.44
C SER A 345 -34.56 27.07 -7.24
N ALA A 346 -35.86 26.86 -7.04
CA ALA A 346 -36.36 25.99 -5.96
C ALA A 346 -36.06 24.50 -6.17
N SER A 347 -35.89 24.09 -7.44
CA SER A 347 -35.54 22.72 -7.82
C SER A 347 -34.60 22.70 -9.03
N LEU A 348 -33.88 21.59 -9.22
CA LEU A 348 -33.04 21.37 -10.39
C LEU A 348 -33.89 21.21 -11.66
N LEU A 349 -34.93 20.39 -11.56
CA LEU A 349 -35.87 20.09 -12.63
C LEU A 349 -37.26 20.60 -12.26
N PRO A 350 -37.87 21.50 -13.06
CA PRO A 350 -39.23 21.99 -12.80
C PRO A 350 -40.29 20.88 -12.80
N GLY A 351 -40.14 19.87 -13.66
CA GLY A 351 -41.08 18.75 -13.77
C GLY A 351 -40.92 17.66 -12.69
N SER A 352 -39.82 17.70 -11.93
CA SER A 352 -39.49 16.70 -10.91
C SER A 352 -38.82 17.40 -9.72
N PRO A 353 -39.58 18.12 -8.88
CA PRO A 353 -39.01 18.92 -7.79
C PRO A 353 -38.28 18.08 -6.72
N GLY A 354 -38.59 16.78 -6.62
CA GLY A 354 -37.91 15.81 -5.75
C GLY A 354 -36.55 15.34 -6.27
N CYS A 355 -36.18 15.65 -7.51
CA CYS A 355 -34.88 15.26 -8.08
C CYS A 355 -33.76 16.12 -7.49
N ARG A 356 -32.86 15.48 -6.76
CA ARG A 356 -31.66 16.12 -6.20
C ARG A 356 -30.43 15.41 -6.74
N VAL A 357 -29.41 16.19 -7.09
CA VAL A 357 -28.14 15.65 -7.56
C VAL A 357 -26.95 16.39 -6.95
N ALA A 358 -25.85 15.68 -6.77
CA ALA A 358 -24.56 16.23 -6.43
C ALA A 358 -23.49 15.70 -7.38
N LEU A 359 -22.62 16.59 -7.83
CA LEU A 359 -21.45 16.22 -8.59
C LEU A 359 -20.28 16.04 -7.62
N ARG A 360 -19.62 14.88 -7.69
CA ARG A 360 -18.50 14.52 -6.83
C ARG A 360 -17.24 14.13 -7.59
N LEU A 361 -16.10 14.31 -6.95
CA LEU A 361 -14.79 13.88 -7.43
C LEU A 361 -14.21 12.77 -6.54
N LEU A 362 -13.69 11.72 -7.18
CA LEU A 362 -13.00 10.63 -6.50
C LEU A 362 -11.68 11.14 -5.90
N ARG A 363 -11.50 11.00 -4.58
CA ARG A 363 -10.24 11.27 -3.88
C ARG A 363 -9.54 9.99 -3.46
N ARG A 364 -8.21 10.03 -3.48
CA ARG A 364 -7.33 8.91 -3.12
C ARG A 364 -6.87 8.96 -1.66
N SER A 365 -6.77 10.15 -1.05
CA SER A 365 -6.32 10.32 0.33
C SER A 365 -6.99 11.56 0.97
N PRO A 366 -7.84 11.38 1.99
CA PRO A 366 -8.49 10.12 2.37
C PRO A 366 -9.37 9.58 1.22
N LEU A 367 -9.57 8.26 1.16
CA LEU A 367 -10.45 7.65 0.16
C LEU A 367 -11.88 8.14 0.36
N GLY A 368 -12.51 8.63 -0.70
CA GLY A 368 -13.92 9.04 -0.66
C GLY A 368 -14.32 9.90 -1.86
N LEU A 369 -15.52 10.47 -1.79
CA LEU A 369 -16.08 11.32 -2.83
C LEU A 369 -16.23 12.77 -2.32
N SER A 370 -15.46 13.70 -2.90
CA SER A 370 -15.56 15.12 -2.56
C SER A 370 -16.73 15.75 -3.27
N LEU A 371 -17.55 16.50 -2.56
CA LEU A 371 -18.56 17.34 -3.18
C LEU A 371 -17.89 18.45 -4.01
N LEU A 372 -18.24 18.54 -5.29
CA LEU A 372 -17.81 19.61 -6.18
C LEU A 372 -18.91 20.66 -6.35
N ASP A 373 -20.16 20.22 -6.57
CA ASP A 373 -21.33 21.08 -6.74
C ASP A 373 -22.61 20.29 -6.45
N ALA A 374 -23.72 20.96 -6.12
CA ALA A 374 -24.98 20.31 -5.76
C ALA A 374 -26.22 21.10 -6.15
N SER A 375 -27.33 20.39 -6.35
CA SER A 375 -28.63 20.99 -6.60
C SER A 375 -29.21 21.65 -5.35
N PRO A 376 -30.15 22.61 -5.49
CA PRO A 376 -30.91 23.14 -4.37
C PRO A 376 -31.55 22.03 -3.51
N GLY A 377 -31.48 22.17 -2.18
CA GLY A 377 -32.05 21.20 -1.23
C GLY A 377 -31.25 19.90 -1.06
N TRP A 378 -30.04 19.81 -1.62
CA TRP A 378 -29.14 18.66 -1.42
C TRP A 378 -28.74 18.49 0.05
N GLN A 379 -28.69 17.24 0.52
CA GLN A 379 -28.25 16.87 1.87
C GLN A 379 -27.21 15.75 1.75
N ASP A 380 -26.05 15.90 2.38
CA ASP A 380 -25.04 14.84 2.41
C ASP A 380 -25.48 13.66 3.29
N ALA A 381 -24.93 12.47 3.02
CA ALA A 381 -25.13 11.33 3.89
C ALA A 381 -24.46 11.57 5.25
N ALA A 382 -25.13 11.21 6.34
CA ALA A 382 -24.69 11.55 7.71
C ALA A 382 -23.31 10.96 8.11
N LEU A 383 -22.92 9.82 7.54
CA LEU A 383 -21.70 9.07 7.93
C LEU A 383 -20.68 8.85 6.80
N GLY A 384 -20.91 9.35 5.58
CA GLY A 384 -19.94 9.26 4.47
C GLY A 384 -19.54 7.84 4.01
N ARG A 385 -20.09 6.77 4.61
CA ARG A 385 -19.72 5.37 4.33
C ARG A 385 -20.13 4.94 2.91
N PRO A 386 -21.33 5.26 2.39
CA PRO A 386 -21.69 4.95 1.00
C PRO A 386 -20.71 5.57 -0.01
N GLU A 387 -20.22 6.78 0.27
CA GLU A 387 -19.21 7.47 -0.55
C GLU A 387 -17.86 6.76 -0.50
N ARG A 388 -17.41 6.30 0.68
CA ARG A 388 -16.16 5.53 0.83
C ARG A 388 -16.25 4.15 0.16
N SER A 389 -17.35 3.43 0.35
CA SER A 389 -17.61 2.13 -0.30
C SER A 389 -17.66 2.27 -1.83
N THR A 390 -18.34 3.31 -2.31
CA THR A 390 -18.37 3.64 -3.74
C THR A 390 -16.96 3.98 -4.25
N ALA A 391 -16.21 4.82 -3.53
CA ALA A 391 -14.85 5.17 -3.90
C ALA A 391 -13.92 3.94 -3.94
N ALA A 392 -14.07 3.00 -3.00
CA ALA A 392 -13.33 1.73 -2.99
C ALA A 392 -13.67 0.87 -4.22
N CYS A 393 -14.95 0.74 -4.55
CA CYS A 393 -15.41 0.04 -5.77
C CYS A 393 -14.86 0.69 -7.04
N LEU A 394 -14.82 2.03 -7.10
CA LEU A 394 -14.27 2.76 -8.23
C LEU A 394 -12.75 2.61 -8.34
N GLN A 395 -12.01 2.53 -7.24
CA GLN A 395 -10.58 2.22 -7.26
C GLN A 395 -10.31 0.78 -7.68
N PHE A 396 -11.14 -0.17 -7.27
CA PHE A 396 -11.09 -1.54 -7.76
C PHE A 396 -11.35 -1.59 -9.28
N LEU A 397 -12.38 -0.88 -9.77
CA LEU A 397 -12.61 -0.70 -11.21
C LEU A 397 -11.45 0.03 -11.90
N ALA A 398 -10.71 0.91 -11.21
CA ALA A 398 -9.50 1.56 -11.71
C ALA A 398 -8.27 0.62 -11.78
N ALA A 399 -8.43 -0.65 -11.40
CA ALA A 399 -7.36 -1.64 -11.30
C ALA A 399 -6.25 -1.22 -10.33
N GLU A 400 -6.62 -0.57 -9.24
CA GLU A 400 -5.69 -0.09 -8.22
C GLU A 400 -5.25 -1.23 -7.29
N THR A 401 -3.98 -1.29 -6.90
CA THR A 401 -3.43 -2.41 -6.11
C THR A 401 -3.22 -2.08 -4.64
N ARG A 402 -3.05 -0.79 -4.33
CA ARG A 402 -2.78 -0.31 -2.97
C ARG A 402 -4.09 0.07 -2.29
N PHE A 403 -4.54 -0.77 -1.38
CA PHE A 403 -5.65 -0.49 -0.48
C PHE A 403 -5.15 -0.56 0.97
N SER A 404 -5.67 0.28 1.84
CA SER A 404 -5.53 0.08 3.29
C SER A 404 -6.50 -0.99 3.78
N ASP A 405 -6.29 -1.50 5.00
CA ASP A 405 -7.16 -2.53 5.59
C ASP A 405 -8.63 -2.08 5.67
N ALA A 406 -8.87 -0.81 6.00
CA ALA A 406 -10.22 -0.23 6.04
C ALA A 406 -10.86 -0.18 4.65
N GLU A 407 -10.08 0.16 3.61
CA GLU A 407 -10.58 0.20 2.24
C GLU A 407 -10.86 -1.20 1.69
N LEU A 408 -10.05 -2.20 2.05
CA LEU A 408 -10.30 -3.60 1.73
C LEU A 408 -11.56 -4.13 2.41
N GLU A 409 -11.84 -3.72 3.65
CA GLU A 409 -13.09 -4.06 4.33
C GLU A 409 -14.30 -3.46 3.59
N HIS A 410 -14.26 -2.17 3.23
CA HIS A 410 -15.30 -1.53 2.42
C HIS A 410 -15.53 -2.29 1.11
N LEU A 411 -14.45 -2.62 0.39
CA LEU A 411 -14.51 -3.33 -0.88
C LEU A 411 -15.05 -4.75 -0.73
N TRP A 412 -14.66 -5.46 0.33
CA TRP A 412 -15.11 -6.82 0.62
C TRP A 412 -16.62 -6.85 0.87
N HIS A 413 -17.12 -5.94 1.72
CA HIS A 413 -18.55 -5.81 1.99
C HIS A 413 -19.37 -5.40 0.76
N SER A 414 -18.77 -4.64 -0.16
CA SER A 414 -19.43 -4.21 -1.39
C SER A 414 -19.42 -5.23 -2.53
N LEU A 415 -18.38 -6.08 -2.65
CA LEU A 415 -18.20 -6.97 -3.81
C LEU A 415 -18.34 -8.47 -3.51
N ARG A 416 -18.04 -8.96 -2.30
CA ARG A 416 -17.95 -10.42 -2.10
C ARG A 416 -19.20 -11.00 -1.48
N ARG A 417 -19.76 -10.31 -0.49
CA ARG A 417 -21.04 -10.66 0.12
C ARG A 417 -21.42 -9.61 1.18
N PRO A 418 -22.70 -9.27 1.26
CA PRO A 418 -23.27 -8.76 2.50
C PRO A 418 -23.38 -9.92 3.52
N PRO A 419 -23.01 -9.77 4.81
CA PRO A 419 -22.96 -10.86 5.81
C PRO A 419 -24.28 -11.57 6.18
N TRP A 420 -25.34 -11.43 5.39
CA TRP A 420 -26.71 -11.88 5.69
C TRP A 420 -27.46 -12.45 4.47
N GLN A 421 -26.82 -12.59 3.30
CA GLN A 421 -27.44 -13.32 2.20
C GLN A 421 -27.32 -14.83 2.44
N ALA A 422 -28.41 -15.43 2.90
CA ALA A 422 -28.59 -16.87 2.94
C ALA A 422 -28.44 -17.47 1.52
N GLN A 423 -27.56 -18.46 1.39
CA GLN A 423 -27.49 -19.44 0.30
C GLN A 423 -27.77 -18.92 -1.13
N GLY A 424 -26.75 -18.36 -1.79
CA GLY A 424 -26.78 -18.19 -3.24
C GLY A 424 -25.69 -17.30 -3.82
N ALA A 425 -24.75 -17.91 -4.55
CA ALA A 425 -23.86 -17.31 -5.57
C ALA A 425 -23.11 -16.00 -5.23
N GLY A 426 -22.25 -16.00 -4.20
CA GLY A 426 -21.12 -15.07 -4.18
C GLY A 426 -20.17 -15.40 -5.35
N MET A 427 -19.63 -14.38 -6.02
CA MET A 427 -18.68 -14.61 -7.11
C MET A 427 -17.41 -15.28 -6.55
N GLN A 428 -17.00 -16.38 -7.20
CA GLN A 428 -15.80 -17.10 -6.82
C GLN A 428 -14.58 -16.16 -6.79
N PRO A 429 -13.66 -16.29 -5.81
CA PRO A 429 -12.47 -15.45 -5.68
C PRO A 429 -11.68 -15.29 -6.98
N ASP A 430 -11.58 -16.37 -7.75
CA ASP A 430 -10.89 -16.39 -9.04
C ASP A 430 -11.57 -15.48 -10.06
N ALA A 431 -12.91 -15.48 -10.15
CA ALA A 431 -13.61 -14.64 -11.11
C ALA A 431 -13.51 -13.13 -10.78
N LEU A 432 -13.42 -12.76 -9.49
CA LEU A 432 -13.11 -11.39 -9.08
C LEU A 432 -11.66 -10.99 -9.42
N ARG A 433 -10.71 -11.90 -9.23
CA ARG A 433 -9.31 -11.70 -9.63
C ARG A 433 -9.21 -11.51 -11.15
N ASP A 434 -9.88 -12.36 -11.91
CA ASP A 434 -9.86 -12.34 -13.36
C ASP A 434 -10.52 -11.07 -13.91
N PHE A 435 -11.61 -10.60 -13.29
CA PHE A 435 -12.20 -9.29 -13.60
C PHE A 435 -11.23 -8.13 -13.31
N PHE A 436 -10.53 -8.17 -12.18
CA PHE A 436 -9.53 -7.15 -11.83
C PHE A 436 -8.39 -7.10 -12.86
N LEU A 437 -7.87 -8.27 -13.23
CA LEU A 437 -6.85 -8.41 -14.27
C LEU A 437 -7.36 -7.94 -15.64
N ALA A 438 -8.60 -8.26 -15.99
CA ALA A 438 -9.24 -7.76 -17.21
C ALA A 438 -9.37 -6.23 -17.22
N SER A 439 -9.75 -5.63 -16.09
CA SER A 439 -9.82 -4.16 -15.94
C SER A 439 -8.45 -3.51 -16.11
N HIS A 440 -7.39 -4.17 -15.62
CA HIS A 440 -6.02 -3.73 -15.85
C HIS A 440 -5.64 -3.82 -17.34
N ALA A 441 -5.93 -4.95 -17.99
CA ALA A 441 -5.54 -5.23 -19.37
C ALA A 441 -6.17 -4.27 -20.40
N VAL A 442 -7.35 -3.71 -20.12
CA VAL A 442 -8.01 -2.74 -20.99
C VAL A 442 -7.56 -1.28 -20.77
N ARG A 443 -6.48 -1.07 -19.99
CA ARG A 443 -5.90 0.23 -19.66
C ARG A 443 -4.44 0.31 -20.14
N ARG A 444 -3.97 1.52 -20.44
CA ARG A 444 -2.58 1.83 -20.81
C ARG A 444 -1.69 1.89 -19.57
N ARG A 445 -1.53 0.77 -18.86
CA ARG A 445 -0.66 0.63 -17.69
C ARG A 445 0.18 -0.64 -17.82
N PRO A 446 1.47 -0.64 -17.43
CA PRO A 446 2.26 -1.86 -17.37
C PRO A 446 1.63 -2.83 -16.37
N GLN A 447 1.53 -4.11 -16.75
CA GLN A 447 0.91 -5.13 -15.90
C GLN A 447 1.63 -5.19 -14.55
N PRO A 448 0.91 -5.26 -13.41
CA PRO A 448 1.58 -5.40 -12.13
C PRO A 448 2.38 -6.71 -12.16
N ALA A 449 3.70 -6.60 -11.95
CA ALA A 449 4.64 -7.71 -12.10
C ALA A 449 4.18 -8.97 -11.34
N ARG A 450 3.57 -8.82 -10.15
CA ARG A 450 2.81 -9.86 -9.44
C ARG A 450 1.69 -9.25 -8.59
N LEU A 451 0.50 -9.85 -8.61
CA LEU A 451 -0.57 -9.55 -7.63
C LEU A 451 -0.22 -10.07 -6.23
N GLN A 452 0.59 -11.11 -6.16
CA GLN A 452 0.98 -11.79 -4.92
C GLN A 452 1.84 -10.82 -4.07
N GLY A 453 1.34 -10.45 -2.88
CA GLY A 453 1.96 -9.45 -2.00
C GLY A 453 1.33 -8.05 -2.06
N ALA A 454 0.48 -7.77 -3.07
CA ALA A 454 -0.29 -6.53 -3.08
C ALA A 454 -1.46 -6.58 -2.07
N PRO A 455 -1.83 -5.47 -1.42
CA PRO A 455 -2.96 -5.45 -0.48
C PRO A 455 -4.27 -5.98 -1.09
N VAL A 456 -4.55 -5.65 -2.36
CA VAL A 456 -5.75 -6.14 -3.08
C VAL A 456 -5.82 -7.68 -3.15
N ALA A 457 -4.69 -8.39 -3.05
CA ALA A 457 -4.67 -9.85 -3.09
C ALA A 457 -5.46 -10.48 -1.92
N GLY A 458 -5.57 -9.78 -0.79
CA GLY A 458 -6.41 -10.19 0.33
C GLY A 458 -7.89 -10.33 -0.06
N LEU A 459 -8.36 -9.59 -1.07
CA LEU A 459 -9.72 -9.72 -1.59
C LEU A 459 -9.96 -11.07 -2.28
N PHE A 460 -8.94 -11.63 -2.93
CA PHE A 460 -9.04 -12.84 -3.76
C PHE A 460 -8.82 -14.14 -2.98
N GLY A 461 -8.61 -14.09 -1.66
CA GLY A 461 -8.54 -15.29 -0.82
C GLY A 461 -9.89 -15.98 -0.60
N ALA A 462 -9.88 -17.28 -0.28
CA ALA A 462 -11.08 -18.04 0.09
C ALA A 462 -11.80 -17.41 1.31
N GLU A 463 -13.13 -17.28 1.23
CA GLU A 463 -13.99 -16.67 2.27
C GLU A 463 -13.90 -17.47 3.58
N GLU A 464 -14.05 -18.79 3.49
CA GLU A 464 -13.93 -19.72 4.62
C GLU A 464 -12.58 -19.59 5.34
N GLY A 465 -11.50 -19.31 4.62
CA GLY A 465 -10.17 -19.11 5.20
C GLY A 465 -10.07 -17.83 6.03
N ARG A 466 -10.78 -16.76 5.63
CA ARG A 466 -10.79 -15.48 6.38
C ARG A 466 -11.69 -15.53 7.59
N ASP A 467 -12.91 -16.06 7.45
CA ASP A 467 -13.83 -16.20 8.59
C ASP A 467 -13.25 -17.15 9.64
N ARG A 468 -12.64 -18.25 9.19
CA ARG A 468 -11.88 -19.14 10.07
C ARG A 468 -10.71 -18.41 10.74
N ALA A 469 -9.88 -17.68 10.00
CA ALA A 469 -8.75 -16.95 10.58
C ALA A 469 -9.21 -15.87 11.59
N ARG A 470 -10.33 -15.19 11.31
CA ARG A 470 -10.95 -14.20 12.22
C ARG A 470 -11.46 -14.88 13.49
N ARG A 471 -12.21 -15.96 13.35
CA ARG A 471 -12.71 -16.77 14.46
C ARG A 471 -11.56 -17.31 15.32
N GLU A 472 -10.54 -17.89 14.70
CA GLU A 472 -9.35 -18.38 15.39
C GLU A 472 -8.59 -17.25 16.12
N ALA A 473 -8.48 -16.06 15.52
CA ALA A 473 -7.86 -14.91 16.19
C ALA A 473 -8.64 -14.45 17.43
N VAL A 474 -9.98 -14.38 17.35
CA VAL A 474 -10.85 -14.04 18.48
C VAL A 474 -10.76 -15.09 19.58
N LEU A 475 -10.84 -16.37 19.23
CA LEU A 475 -10.73 -17.48 20.19
C LEU A 475 -9.37 -17.51 20.87
N ARG A 476 -8.28 -17.27 20.12
CA ARG A 476 -6.93 -17.20 20.66
C ARG A 476 -6.76 -16.03 21.63
N GLU A 477 -7.27 -14.85 21.28
CA GLU A 477 -7.23 -13.69 22.17
C GLU A 477 -8.02 -13.96 23.47
N ALA A 478 -9.22 -14.54 23.35
CA ALA A 478 -10.04 -14.91 24.51
C ALA A 478 -9.34 -15.97 25.38
N HIS A 479 -8.81 -17.02 24.76
CA HIS A 479 -8.11 -18.10 25.46
C HIS A 479 -6.86 -17.59 26.20
N ALA A 480 -6.05 -16.75 25.56
CA ALA A 480 -4.87 -16.17 26.19
C ALA A 480 -5.21 -15.34 27.45
N ARG A 481 -6.34 -14.63 27.45
CA ARG A 481 -6.79 -13.86 28.62
C ARG A 481 -7.34 -14.74 29.73
N LEU A 482 -8.10 -15.78 29.39
CA LEU A 482 -8.58 -16.76 30.36
C LEU A 482 -7.40 -17.48 31.03
N LEU A 483 -6.39 -17.87 30.25
CA LEU A 483 -5.14 -18.45 30.77
C LEU A 483 -4.39 -17.48 31.68
N HIS A 484 -4.34 -16.19 31.35
CA HIS A 484 -3.69 -15.18 32.20
C HIS A 484 -4.35 -15.07 33.58
N LEU A 485 -5.66 -15.31 33.67
CA LEU A 485 -6.41 -15.33 34.92
C LEU A 485 -6.42 -16.70 35.60
N GLY A 486 -5.77 -17.72 35.00
CA GLY A 486 -5.76 -19.08 35.52
C GLY A 486 -7.10 -19.80 35.45
N VAL A 487 -8.02 -19.33 34.60
CA VAL A 487 -9.37 -19.92 34.44
C VAL A 487 -9.39 -20.79 33.20
N ALA A 488 -9.77 -22.06 33.33
CA ALA A 488 -9.90 -22.94 32.17
C ALA A 488 -11.18 -22.59 31.38
N PRO A 489 -11.24 -22.76 30.04
CA PRO A 489 -12.45 -22.47 29.25
C PRO A 489 -13.73 -23.16 29.76
N PRO A 490 -13.73 -24.41 30.25
CA PRO A 490 -14.93 -25.01 30.85
C PRO A 490 -15.36 -24.34 32.15
N GLU A 491 -14.42 -23.89 32.98
CA GLU A 491 -14.70 -23.17 34.22
C GLU A 491 -15.26 -21.77 33.91
N ALA A 492 -14.70 -21.10 32.89
CA ALA A 492 -15.22 -19.83 32.39
C ALA A 492 -16.67 -19.97 31.89
N PHE A 493 -17.01 -21.08 31.23
CA PHE A 493 -18.38 -21.37 30.83
C PHE A 493 -19.31 -21.49 32.05
N GLY A 494 -18.94 -22.27 33.06
CA GLY A 494 -19.74 -22.43 34.28
C GLY A 494 -19.88 -21.15 35.11
N LEU A 495 -18.96 -20.19 34.96
CA LEU A 495 -19.09 -18.85 35.57
C LEU A 495 -20.09 -17.95 34.83
N LEU A 496 -20.29 -18.18 33.53
CA LEU A 496 -21.20 -17.42 32.68
C LEU A 496 -22.61 -18.03 32.70
N ASP A 497 -22.71 -19.35 32.69
CA ASP A 497 -23.94 -20.15 32.83
C ASP A 497 -24.39 -20.19 34.30
N GLY A 498 -24.86 -19.03 34.79
CA GLY A 498 -25.21 -18.85 36.20
C GLY A 498 -26.48 -19.56 36.65
N ASP A 499 -27.38 -19.91 35.72
CA ASP A 499 -28.61 -20.68 35.97
C ASP A 499 -28.46 -22.17 35.66
N GLY A 500 -27.36 -22.58 35.03
CA GLY A 500 -27.00 -23.98 34.81
C GLY A 500 -27.84 -24.65 33.73
N ASP A 501 -28.37 -23.87 32.79
CA ASP A 501 -29.21 -24.37 31.70
C ASP A 501 -28.39 -24.96 30.54
N GLY A 502 -27.06 -24.85 30.60
CA GLY A 502 -26.12 -25.36 29.60
C GLY A 502 -25.95 -24.43 28.40
N ALA A 503 -26.41 -23.19 28.48
CA ALA A 503 -26.25 -22.16 27.47
C ALA A 503 -25.78 -20.83 28.09
N VAL A 504 -25.02 -20.06 27.32
CA VAL A 504 -24.65 -18.69 27.67
C VAL A 504 -25.41 -17.76 26.73
N LEU A 505 -26.31 -16.95 27.27
CA LEU A 505 -27.04 -15.91 26.55
C LEU A 505 -26.18 -14.67 26.37
N ALA A 506 -26.56 -13.80 25.43
CA ALA A 506 -25.89 -12.51 25.22
C ALA A 506 -25.81 -11.70 26.53
N ALA A 507 -26.93 -11.63 27.26
CA ALA A 507 -27.03 -10.90 28.52
C ALA A 507 -26.08 -11.42 29.62
N ASP A 508 -25.71 -12.71 29.61
CA ASP A 508 -24.84 -13.30 30.62
C ASP A 508 -23.42 -12.75 30.56
N LEU A 509 -22.95 -12.40 29.36
CA LEU A 509 -21.65 -11.75 29.16
C LEU A 509 -21.61 -10.30 29.64
N GLY A 510 -22.79 -9.69 29.86
CA GLY A 510 -22.94 -8.38 30.47
C GLY A 510 -22.99 -8.40 32.01
N ARG A 511 -23.15 -9.58 32.63
CA ARG A 511 -23.29 -9.72 34.09
C ARG A 511 -21.96 -9.57 34.84
N PRO A 512 -21.98 -9.25 36.15
CA PRO A 512 -20.78 -9.12 36.96
C PRO A 512 -19.80 -10.32 36.93
N PRO A 513 -20.24 -11.59 36.86
CA PRO A 513 -19.32 -12.73 36.72
C PRO A 513 -18.51 -12.69 35.43
N ALA A 514 -19.10 -12.25 34.30
CA ALA A 514 -18.40 -12.10 33.04
C ALA A 514 -17.32 -11.01 33.08
N LEU A 515 -17.55 -9.93 33.85
CA LEU A 515 -16.55 -8.88 34.07
C LEU A 515 -15.32 -9.40 34.83
N ARG A 516 -15.48 -10.44 35.67
CA ARG A 516 -14.36 -11.08 36.37
C ARG A 516 -13.45 -11.88 35.45
N LEU A 517 -13.91 -12.24 34.25
CA LEU A 517 -13.08 -12.90 33.23
C LEU A 517 -12.13 -11.93 32.51
N GLY A 518 -12.16 -10.63 32.84
CA GLY A 518 -11.21 -9.65 32.31
C GLY A 518 -11.22 -9.50 30.77
N LEU A 519 -12.30 -9.92 30.11
CA LEU A 519 -12.46 -9.81 28.67
C LEU A 519 -12.88 -8.38 28.31
N PRO A 520 -12.15 -7.68 27.43
CA PRO A 520 -12.55 -6.34 26.97
C PRO A 520 -13.95 -6.35 26.32
N PRO A 521 -14.70 -5.24 26.39
CA PRO A 521 -16.02 -5.09 25.76
C PRO A 521 -16.08 -5.61 24.32
N GLY A 522 -15.20 -5.10 23.44
CA GLY A 522 -15.13 -5.54 22.05
C GLY A 522 -14.76 -7.01 21.84
N LEU A 523 -13.98 -7.60 22.75
CA LEU A 523 -13.65 -9.03 22.68
C LEU A 523 -14.86 -9.89 23.09
N ARG A 524 -15.65 -9.49 24.10
CA ARG A 524 -16.87 -10.20 24.48
C ARG A 524 -17.88 -10.24 23.34
N VAL A 525 -18.11 -9.09 22.69
CA VAL A 525 -19.04 -8.98 21.56
C VAL A 525 -18.57 -9.85 20.39
N ARG A 526 -17.29 -9.74 19.99
CA ARG A 526 -16.71 -10.58 18.92
C ARG A 526 -16.78 -12.07 19.27
N LEU A 527 -16.42 -12.45 20.49
CA LEU A 527 -16.46 -13.85 20.93
C LEU A 527 -17.87 -14.43 20.84
N PHE A 528 -18.86 -13.71 21.37
CA PHE A 528 -20.24 -14.16 21.34
C PHE A 528 -20.77 -14.32 19.91
N LEU A 529 -20.59 -13.30 19.07
CA LEU A 529 -21.10 -13.30 17.70
C LEU A 529 -20.41 -14.34 16.79
N GLU A 530 -19.17 -14.72 17.08
CA GLU A 530 -18.46 -15.79 16.36
C GLU A 530 -18.89 -17.19 16.83
N LEU A 531 -19.24 -17.35 18.11
CA LEU A 531 -19.72 -18.61 18.67
C LEU A 531 -21.20 -18.85 18.36
N ASP A 532 -22.03 -17.80 18.30
CA ASP A 532 -23.43 -17.84 17.87
C ASP A 532 -23.56 -17.69 16.35
N ALA A 533 -22.82 -18.50 15.59
CA ALA A 533 -22.87 -18.48 14.12
C ALA A 533 -24.29 -18.77 13.56
N ALA A 534 -25.14 -19.42 14.35
CA ALA A 534 -26.52 -19.73 13.99
C ALA A 534 -27.53 -18.62 14.33
N GLY A 535 -27.09 -17.52 14.98
CA GLY A 535 -27.95 -16.38 15.33
C GLY A 535 -29.08 -16.74 16.29
N ARG A 536 -28.85 -17.69 17.19
CA ARG A 536 -29.87 -18.17 18.15
C ARG A 536 -29.94 -17.30 19.40
N GLY A 537 -28.98 -16.38 19.58
CA GLY A 537 -28.84 -15.57 20.79
C GLY A 537 -28.32 -16.35 21.99
N ALA A 538 -27.79 -17.56 21.79
CA ALA A 538 -27.31 -18.45 22.84
C ALA A 538 -26.17 -19.35 22.36
N VAL A 539 -25.11 -19.45 23.17
CA VAL A 539 -23.95 -20.31 22.94
C VAL A 539 -24.06 -21.55 23.83
N ALA A 540 -24.28 -22.72 23.23
CA ALA A 540 -24.38 -23.97 23.98
C ALA A 540 -23.01 -24.44 24.49
N ALA A 541 -22.98 -25.16 25.62
CA ALA A 541 -21.77 -25.73 26.21
C ALA A 541 -20.92 -26.54 25.21
N ARG A 542 -21.57 -27.30 24.31
CA ARG A 542 -20.90 -28.07 23.26
C ARG A 542 -20.19 -27.17 22.23
N ASP A 543 -20.80 -26.05 21.86
CA ASP A 543 -20.30 -25.14 20.82
C ASP A 543 -19.10 -24.36 21.40
N TRP A 544 -19.19 -23.98 22.68
CA TRP A 544 -18.09 -23.42 23.47
C TRP A 544 -16.92 -24.39 23.60
N ALA A 545 -17.17 -25.62 24.06
CA ALA A 545 -16.14 -26.63 24.25
C ALA A 545 -15.44 -26.99 22.94
N ALA A 546 -16.19 -27.18 21.85
CA ALA A 546 -15.63 -27.47 20.53
C ALA A 546 -14.71 -26.34 20.03
N ALA A 547 -15.10 -25.08 20.27
CA ALA A 547 -14.30 -23.92 19.87
C ALA A 547 -12.91 -23.93 20.53
N PHE A 548 -12.84 -24.19 21.84
CA PHE A 548 -11.57 -24.21 22.59
C PHE A 548 -10.81 -25.57 22.54
N GLN A 549 -11.45 -26.67 22.12
CA GLN A 549 -10.80 -27.97 21.95
C GLN A 549 -10.05 -28.11 20.61
N SER A 550 -10.52 -27.44 19.55
CA SER A 550 -9.92 -27.48 18.21
C SER A 550 -8.46 -26.96 18.15
N GLU A 551 -8.01 -26.23 19.17
CA GLU A 551 -6.63 -25.73 19.31
C GLU A 551 -5.65 -26.78 19.85
N ARG A 552 -6.08 -27.95 20.34
CA ARG A 552 -5.18 -29.00 20.86
C ARG A 552 -4.55 -29.92 19.78
N GLY A 553 -4.95 -29.81 18.52
CA GLY A 553 -4.69 -30.82 17.47
C GLY A 553 -3.76 -30.44 16.30
N LEU A 554 -3.04 -29.32 16.35
CA LEU A 554 -2.02 -28.97 15.35
C LEU A 554 -0.64 -29.41 15.87
N PRO A 555 0.29 -29.94 15.03
CA PRO A 555 1.71 -29.82 15.38
C PRO A 555 1.96 -28.34 15.65
N ALA A 556 2.67 -28.01 16.72
CA ALA A 556 2.95 -26.65 17.16
C ALA A 556 3.60 -25.82 16.04
N ARG A 557 2.77 -25.29 15.15
CA ARG A 557 3.10 -24.32 14.13
C ARG A 557 2.97 -23.00 14.86
N ALA A 558 4.14 -22.52 15.31
CA ALA A 558 4.40 -21.28 16.02
C ALA A 558 3.19 -20.33 16.09
N ALA A 559 2.56 -20.26 17.27
CA ALA A 559 1.59 -19.23 17.56
C ALA A 559 2.22 -17.84 17.30
N PRO A 560 1.58 -16.95 16.50
CA PRO A 560 1.95 -15.55 16.50
C PRO A 560 1.41 -14.96 17.81
N GLY A 561 2.32 -14.61 18.72
CA GLY A 561 1.97 -13.95 19.98
C GLY A 561 2.40 -14.73 21.21
N GLY A 562 3.71 -14.70 21.47
CA GLY A 562 4.16 -14.62 22.86
C GLY A 562 3.67 -13.29 23.45
N VAL A 563 3.13 -13.39 24.66
CA VAL A 563 2.83 -12.33 25.64
C VAL A 563 3.62 -11.02 25.40
N PRO A 564 2.99 -9.83 25.41
CA PRO A 564 3.74 -8.59 25.55
C PRO A 564 4.30 -8.52 26.98
N PRO A 565 5.62 -8.50 27.19
CA PRO A 565 6.13 -8.08 28.49
C PRO A 565 5.82 -6.59 28.65
N SER A 566 5.21 -6.26 29.79
CA SER A 566 5.32 -4.95 30.41
C SER A 566 6.76 -4.44 30.29
N ALA A 567 6.88 -3.14 30.04
CA ALA A 567 8.14 -2.42 29.93
C ALA A 567 9.18 -2.89 30.97
N GLY A 568 10.30 -3.44 30.48
CA GLY A 568 11.53 -3.60 31.27
C GLY A 568 11.77 -4.94 32.00
N GLY A 569 10.96 -5.99 31.81
CA GLY A 569 11.22 -7.30 32.41
C GLY A 569 12.21 -8.19 31.63
N PRO A 570 13.00 -9.07 32.29
CA PRO A 570 13.89 -10.02 31.62
C PRO A 570 13.07 -11.00 30.74
N ALA A 571 13.57 -11.29 29.54
CA ALA A 571 12.91 -12.21 28.61
C ALA A 571 12.66 -13.58 29.25
N PRO A 572 11.46 -14.18 29.10
CA PRO A 572 11.16 -15.50 29.63
C PRO A 572 12.10 -16.57 29.03
N PRO A 573 12.36 -17.67 29.74
CA PRO A 573 13.24 -18.73 29.26
C PRO A 573 12.70 -19.38 27.99
N LEU A 574 13.61 -19.71 27.08
CA LEU A 574 13.37 -20.36 25.79
C LEU A 574 12.53 -21.66 25.94
N PRO A 575 11.31 -21.74 25.36
CA PRO A 575 10.53 -22.97 25.36
C PRO A 575 11.12 -23.98 24.36
N GLY A 576 11.48 -25.19 24.83
CA GLY A 576 11.84 -26.32 23.98
C GLY A 576 13.33 -26.68 23.88
N VAL A 577 14.25 -25.83 24.35
CA VAL A 577 15.70 -26.16 24.41
C VAL A 577 16.06 -26.63 25.83
N PRO A 578 16.72 -27.79 26.00
CA PRO A 578 17.13 -28.25 27.33
C PRO A 578 18.06 -27.24 28.04
N LEU A 579 17.82 -26.99 29.34
CA LEU A 579 18.59 -26.02 30.13
C LEU A 579 20.10 -26.28 30.11
N HIS A 580 20.51 -27.55 30.10
CA HIS A 580 21.92 -27.92 30.04
C HIS A 580 22.58 -27.53 28.71
N THR A 581 21.81 -27.40 27.63
CA THR A 581 22.28 -26.91 26.33
C THR A 581 22.41 -25.39 26.36
N LEU A 582 21.39 -24.67 26.85
CA LEU A 582 21.42 -23.20 26.96
C LEU A 582 22.63 -22.70 27.76
N ARG A 583 22.97 -23.38 28.87
CA ARG A 583 24.12 -23.02 29.72
C ARG A 583 25.48 -23.14 29.03
N ARG A 584 25.58 -23.87 27.91
CA ARG A 584 26.81 -23.98 27.12
C ARG A 584 26.89 -22.94 26.00
N LEU A 585 25.78 -22.29 25.69
CA LEU A 585 25.71 -21.30 24.64
C LEU A 585 26.13 -19.93 25.15
N ARG A 586 26.79 -19.17 24.28
CA ARG A 586 27.18 -17.78 24.50
C ARG A 586 26.80 -16.94 23.31
N ILE A 587 26.28 -15.75 23.56
CA ILE A 587 26.08 -14.72 22.53
C ILE A 587 27.21 -13.71 22.71
N GLU A 588 28.00 -13.49 21.67
CA GLU A 588 29.20 -12.65 21.72
C GLU A 588 29.18 -11.65 20.57
N ARG A 589 29.61 -10.41 20.84
CA ARG A 589 29.95 -9.43 19.82
C ARG A 589 31.38 -9.70 19.36
N VAL A 590 31.59 -9.93 18.07
CA VAL A 590 32.89 -10.31 17.52
C VAL A 590 33.29 -9.43 16.36
N GLY A 591 34.56 -9.04 16.34
CA GLY A 591 35.13 -8.30 15.21
C GLY A 591 35.06 -9.11 13.92
N HIS A 592 34.67 -8.44 12.83
CA HIS A 592 34.51 -9.05 11.53
C HIS A 592 35.38 -8.36 10.48
N THR A 593 35.90 -9.15 9.53
CA THR A 593 36.84 -8.67 8.51
C THR A 593 36.44 -9.09 7.10
N ALA A 594 35.44 -9.94 6.89
CA ALA A 594 35.01 -10.33 5.55
C ALA A 594 33.79 -9.48 5.13
N PHE A 595 33.92 -8.71 4.05
CA PHE A 595 32.85 -7.82 3.62
C PHE A 595 32.68 -7.92 2.10
N ALA A 596 31.43 -8.04 1.65
CA ALA A 596 31.08 -8.00 0.24
C ALA A 596 30.60 -6.58 -0.14
N PRO A 597 31.03 -6.04 -1.28
CA PRO A 597 30.59 -4.73 -1.74
C PRO A 597 29.11 -4.79 -2.13
N VAL A 598 28.33 -3.82 -1.66
CA VAL A 598 26.91 -3.69 -2.03
C VAL A 598 26.72 -2.50 -2.96
N TRP A 599 27.29 -1.35 -2.60
CA TRP A 599 27.12 -0.12 -3.37
C TRP A 599 28.24 0.89 -3.08
N ASN A 600 28.48 1.82 -4.01
CA ASN A 600 29.32 3.00 -3.76
C ASN A 600 28.77 4.24 -4.49
N SER A 601 29.19 5.42 -4.05
CA SER A 601 28.72 6.69 -4.61
C SER A 601 29.45 7.12 -5.89
N GLU A 602 30.05 6.19 -6.63
CA GLU A 602 30.68 6.51 -7.91
C GLU A 602 29.60 6.84 -8.95
N GLY A 603 29.81 7.93 -9.70
CA GLY A 603 28.84 8.41 -10.69
C GLY A 603 27.61 9.15 -10.12
N THR A 604 27.50 9.37 -8.80
CA THR A 604 26.38 10.11 -8.21
C THR A 604 26.54 11.64 -8.22
N LEU A 605 27.73 12.14 -8.57
CA LEU A 605 28.14 13.57 -8.52
C LEU A 605 28.11 14.23 -7.13
N CYS A 606 27.92 13.47 -6.05
CA CYS A 606 27.93 13.98 -4.69
C CYS A 606 29.33 14.47 -4.28
N HIS A 607 29.40 15.51 -3.44
CA HIS A 607 30.69 16.11 -3.03
C HIS A 607 31.56 15.17 -2.18
N ARG A 608 30.93 14.24 -1.45
CA ARG A 608 31.61 13.25 -0.62
C ARG A 608 31.47 11.87 -1.24
N ARG A 609 32.47 11.01 -1.03
CA ARG A 609 32.44 9.62 -1.48
C ARG A 609 32.10 8.69 -0.33
N VAL A 610 31.32 7.63 -0.61
CA VAL A 610 30.95 6.61 0.38
C VAL A 610 30.79 5.25 -0.30
N SER A 611 30.97 4.19 0.48
CA SER A 611 30.73 2.81 0.05
C SER A 611 29.97 2.04 1.14
N ILE A 612 29.15 1.08 0.72
CA ILE A 612 28.28 0.24 1.56
C ILE A 612 28.63 -1.22 1.31
N TRP A 613 28.70 -1.98 2.41
CA TRP A 613 29.20 -3.34 2.45
C TRP A 613 28.32 -4.22 3.33
N SER A 614 28.10 -5.47 2.91
CA SER A 614 27.45 -6.49 3.71
C SER A 614 28.51 -7.38 4.39
N ALA A 615 28.22 -7.89 5.59
CA ALA A 615 29.07 -8.89 6.22
C ALA A 615 28.98 -10.21 5.44
N ASP A 616 30.13 -10.73 5.04
CA ASP A 616 30.24 -11.93 4.21
C ASP A 616 30.92 -13.08 4.97
N GLN A 617 30.87 -14.30 4.46
CA GLN A 617 31.42 -15.49 5.12
C GLN A 617 30.89 -15.69 6.55
N LEU A 618 29.60 -15.40 6.72
CA LEU A 618 28.86 -15.66 7.96
C LEU A 618 28.65 -17.17 8.20
N VAL A 619 28.66 -17.95 7.11
CA VAL A 619 28.74 -19.41 7.14
C VAL A 619 30.20 -19.78 6.96
N GLY A 620 30.81 -20.42 7.96
CA GLY A 620 32.18 -20.90 7.86
C GLY A 620 32.34 -21.86 6.67
N GLY A 621 33.49 -21.80 5.98
CA GLY A 621 33.82 -22.72 4.89
C GLY A 621 33.77 -24.19 5.31
N TYR A 622 34.07 -25.10 4.37
CA TYR A 622 33.93 -26.58 4.41
C TYR A 622 34.29 -27.36 5.71
N THR A 623 34.80 -26.71 6.76
CA THR A 623 35.04 -27.25 8.10
C THR A 623 34.01 -26.78 9.14
N ARG A 624 33.38 -27.76 9.80
CA ARG A 624 32.48 -27.74 10.97
C ARG A 624 32.50 -26.45 11.81
N VAL A 625 31.37 -25.73 11.85
CA VAL A 625 31.25 -24.44 12.58
C VAL A 625 30.57 -24.67 13.94
N THR A 626 31.28 -24.39 15.05
CA THR A 626 30.76 -24.40 16.43
C THR A 626 30.01 -23.11 16.82
N ALA A 627 29.80 -22.23 15.84
CA ALA A 627 29.21 -20.92 16.04
C ALA A 627 28.35 -20.48 14.85
N LEU A 628 27.24 -19.83 15.16
CA LEU A 628 26.33 -19.22 14.20
C LEU A 628 26.55 -17.70 14.21
N ARG A 629 26.97 -17.14 13.07
CA ARG A 629 27.17 -15.68 12.91
C ARG A 629 25.93 -15.05 12.29
N LEU A 630 25.52 -13.90 12.81
CA LEU A 630 24.28 -13.23 12.43
C LEU A 630 24.57 -11.86 11.80
N CYS A 631 23.89 -11.57 10.69
CA CYS A 631 23.85 -10.23 10.09
C CYS A 631 22.86 -9.35 10.86
N VAL A 632 23.31 -8.20 11.36
CA VAL A 632 22.49 -7.22 12.09
C VAL A 632 22.27 -5.90 11.33
N GLY A 633 22.91 -5.77 10.17
CA GLY A 633 22.88 -4.60 9.31
C GLY A 633 24.05 -4.59 8.33
N HIS A 634 24.05 -3.64 7.41
CA HIS A 634 25.20 -3.34 6.55
C HIS A 634 26.11 -2.31 7.21
N TYR A 635 27.29 -2.12 6.63
CA TYR A 635 28.33 -1.24 7.11
C TYR A 635 28.69 -0.25 6.01
N ALA A 636 29.00 0.99 6.38
CA ALA A 636 29.42 2.00 5.41
C ALA A 636 30.78 2.59 5.77
N ASN A 637 31.56 2.95 4.75
CA ASN A 637 32.86 3.58 4.90
C ASN A 637 32.91 4.89 4.11
N GLN A 638 33.59 5.88 4.67
CA GLN A 638 33.85 7.13 3.96
C GLN A 638 34.94 6.89 2.90
N GLY A 639 34.61 7.15 1.64
CA GLY A 639 35.42 6.78 0.48
C GLY A 639 34.93 5.51 -0.23
N LEU A 640 35.67 5.10 -1.26
CA LEU A 640 35.34 3.93 -2.10
C LEU A 640 36.04 2.63 -1.64
N GLY A 641 36.81 2.69 -0.54
CA GLY A 641 37.52 1.54 0.02
C GLY A 641 36.62 0.62 0.86
N ASP A 642 37.15 -0.54 1.27
CA ASP A 642 36.37 -1.55 2.00
C ASP A 642 35.89 -1.12 3.40
N ALA A 643 35.01 -1.91 4.00
CA ALA A 643 34.48 -1.65 5.36
C ALA A 643 35.45 -2.02 6.49
N ARG A 644 36.67 -2.53 6.20
CA ARG A 644 37.70 -2.87 7.18
C ARG A 644 38.36 -1.58 7.64
N GLY A 645 37.66 -0.83 8.49
CA GLY A 645 38.12 0.47 8.99
C GLY A 645 39.52 0.42 9.58
N GLY A 646 40.36 1.40 9.20
CA GLY A 646 41.71 1.57 9.73
C GLY A 646 42.40 2.91 9.41
N GLY A 647 41.70 3.94 8.91
CA GLY A 647 42.37 5.19 8.50
C GLY A 647 41.57 6.49 8.46
N THR A 648 40.27 6.49 8.71
CA THR A 648 39.42 7.70 8.69
C THR A 648 38.86 8.01 10.08
N ALA A 649 38.93 9.29 10.48
CA ALA A 649 38.48 9.73 11.80
C ALA A 649 36.99 9.39 12.03
N GLY A 650 36.70 8.68 13.12
CA GLY A 650 35.33 8.28 13.49
C GLY A 650 34.89 6.88 13.02
N VAL A 651 35.70 6.18 12.23
CA VAL A 651 35.46 4.77 11.87
C VAL A 651 36.28 3.85 12.78
N GLY A 652 35.61 2.89 13.41
CA GLY A 652 36.15 1.95 14.39
C GLY A 652 36.07 0.50 13.87
N ARG A 653 36.22 -0.46 14.78
CA ARG A 653 36.17 -1.89 14.43
C ARG A 653 34.72 -2.29 14.12
N ARG A 654 34.51 -2.95 12.98
CA ARG A 654 33.19 -3.52 12.63
C ARG A 654 32.98 -4.83 13.34
N GLU A 655 31.82 -4.98 13.95
CA GLU A 655 31.49 -6.15 14.74
C GLU A 655 30.15 -6.74 14.30
N ILE A 656 30.04 -8.06 14.41
CA ILE A 656 28.83 -8.86 14.15
C ILE A 656 28.45 -9.62 15.43
N LEU A 657 27.26 -10.21 15.42
CA LEU A 657 26.84 -11.11 16.50
C LEU A 657 27.19 -12.56 16.17
N GLN A 658 27.64 -13.29 17.18
CA GLN A 658 27.95 -14.71 17.08
C GLN A 658 27.33 -15.46 18.26
N ILE A 659 26.61 -16.56 17.97
CA ILE A 659 26.12 -17.51 18.97
C ILE A 659 27.03 -18.73 18.92
N ARG A 660 27.71 -19.06 20.01
CA ARG A 660 28.72 -20.12 20.07
C ARG A 660 28.36 -21.16 21.14
N ASP A 661 28.57 -22.44 20.83
CA ASP A 661 28.62 -23.50 21.84
C ASP A 661 30.05 -23.61 22.42
N THR A 662 30.15 -23.63 23.74
CA THR A 662 31.43 -23.72 24.47
C THR A 662 31.89 -25.14 24.77
N SER A 663 31.07 -26.15 24.46
CA SER A 663 31.51 -27.53 24.49
C SER A 663 32.48 -27.83 23.34
N TRP A 664 33.51 -28.62 23.63
CA TRP A 664 34.46 -29.15 22.66
C TRP A 664 33.88 -30.33 21.87
N ALA A 665 32.58 -30.62 22.02
CA ALA A 665 31.90 -31.74 21.40
C ALA A 665 31.55 -31.42 19.94
N VAL A 666 31.93 -32.33 19.05
CA VAL A 666 31.91 -32.15 17.60
C VAL A 666 30.61 -32.70 17.02
N THR A 667 29.54 -31.90 17.04
CA THR A 667 28.34 -32.13 16.23
C THR A 667 27.96 -30.80 15.55
N GLY A 668 27.48 -30.85 14.30
CA GLY A 668 27.24 -29.66 13.44
C GLY A 668 26.30 -28.61 14.05
N VAL A 669 26.08 -27.49 13.34
CA VAL A 669 25.26 -26.35 13.82
C VAL A 669 23.96 -26.87 14.46
N ASP A 670 23.95 -26.85 15.77
CA ASP A 670 22.93 -27.53 16.58
C ASP A 670 21.59 -26.82 16.37
N GLU A 671 20.50 -27.56 16.29
CA GLU A 671 19.13 -27.02 16.22
C GLU A 671 18.88 -25.98 17.33
N SER A 672 19.57 -26.16 18.45
CA SER A 672 19.61 -25.26 19.60
C SER A 672 20.21 -23.88 19.30
N LEU A 673 21.26 -23.75 18.47
CA LEU A 673 21.83 -22.45 18.09
C LEU A 673 20.84 -21.64 17.26
N ARG A 674 20.12 -22.30 16.35
CA ARG A 674 19.06 -21.69 15.55
C ARG A 674 17.86 -21.31 16.41
N ALA A 675 17.45 -22.17 17.34
CA ALA A 675 16.37 -21.86 18.28
C ALA A 675 16.68 -20.62 19.14
N VAL A 676 17.92 -20.48 19.64
CA VAL A 676 18.37 -19.26 20.35
C VAL A 676 18.35 -18.05 19.43
N ALA A 677 18.85 -18.20 18.19
CA ALA A 677 18.82 -17.14 17.19
C ALA A 677 17.39 -16.69 16.88
N ASP A 678 16.45 -17.61 16.65
CA ASP A 678 15.09 -17.28 16.26
C ASP A 678 14.28 -16.65 17.40
N HIS A 679 14.62 -16.98 18.65
CA HIS A 679 13.95 -16.40 19.82
C HIS A 679 14.48 -15.02 20.20
N TYR A 680 15.80 -14.85 20.32
CA TYR A 680 16.41 -13.57 20.74
C TYR A 680 16.75 -12.64 19.58
N PHE A 681 16.93 -13.20 18.38
CA PHE A 681 17.30 -12.48 17.17
C PHE A 681 16.40 -12.85 15.98
N PRO A 682 15.08 -12.64 16.08
CA PRO A 682 14.16 -13.04 15.02
C PRO A 682 14.39 -12.24 13.73
N HIS A 683 13.95 -12.82 12.61
CA HIS A 683 13.89 -12.12 11.34
C HIS A 683 12.84 -10.98 11.36
N PRO A 684 13.07 -9.88 10.62
CA PRO A 684 12.07 -8.83 10.47
C PRO A 684 10.81 -9.33 9.77
N VAL A 685 9.66 -8.71 10.09
CA VAL A 685 8.37 -9.06 9.45
C VAL A 685 8.29 -8.52 8.03
N LYS A 686 8.88 -7.33 7.82
CA LYS A 686 9.00 -6.62 6.55
C LYS A 686 10.10 -5.57 6.65
N PHE A 687 10.39 -4.88 5.57
CA PHE A 687 11.25 -3.71 5.53
C PHE A 687 10.46 -2.45 5.16
N ARG A 688 10.97 -1.31 5.59
CA ARG A 688 10.52 0.02 5.18
C ARG A 688 11.65 0.70 4.42
N GLN A 689 11.41 1.07 3.16
CA GLN A 689 12.36 1.90 2.42
C GLN A 689 12.46 3.28 3.08
N VAL A 690 13.68 3.69 3.40
CA VAL A 690 14.00 4.98 4.03
C VAL A 690 14.41 5.99 2.99
N TRP A 691 15.30 5.59 2.08
CA TRP A 691 15.87 6.48 1.08
C TRP A 691 16.33 5.70 -0.15
N ASP A 692 16.47 6.37 -1.29
CA ASP A 692 16.99 5.81 -2.53
C ASP A 692 17.65 6.87 -3.41
N GLN A 693 18.59 6.42 -4.24
CA GLN A 693 19.25 7.19 -5.27
C GLN A 693 19.33 6.35 -6.54
N GLN A 694 19.01 6.97 -7.68
CA GLN A 694 18.96 6.31 -8.99
C GLN A 694 20.04 6.83 -9.96
N ARG A 695 20.75 7.90 -9.59
CA ARG A 695 21.91 8.40 -10.36
C ARG A 695 23.15 7.56 -10.04
N GLY A 696 23.92 7.23 -11.07
CA GLY A 696 25.03 6.28 -10.96
C GLY A 696 24.50 4.86 -10.80
N THR A 697 25.16 4.04 -9.99
CA THR A 697 24.59 2.74 -9.59
C THR A 697 23.38 3.01 -8.67
N PRO A 698 22.19 2.45 -8.92
CA PRO A 698 21.05 2.65 -8.03
C PRO A 698 21.30 2.06 -6.64
N VAL A 699 20.76 2.70 -5.60
CA VAL A 699 20.76 2.18 -4.22
C VAL A 699 19.43 2.47 -3.55
N PHE A 700 18.94 1.49 -2.79
CA PHE A 700 17.73 1.56 -1.99
C PHE A 700 18.08 1.13 -0.56
N LEU A 701 17.72 1.96 0.42
CA LEU A 701 18.05 1.75 1.82
C LEU A 701 16.82 1.34 2.60
N TRP A 702 16.93 0.22 3.30
CA TRP A 702 15.82 -0.48 3.92
C TRP A 702 16.03 -0.60 5.42
N ARG A 703 15.02 -0.14 6.18
CA ARG A 703 14.95 -0.34 7.61
C ARG A 703 14.17 -1.61 7.93
N PRO A 704 14.75 -2.58 8.67
CA PRO A 704 14.02 -3.75 9.13
C PRO A 704 12.90 -3.33 10.09
N VAL A 705 11.70 -3.88 9.91
CA VAL A 705 10.58 -3.72 10.84
C VAL A 705 10.58 -4.91 11.79
N PRO A 706 10.89 -4.71 13.09
CA PRO A 706 10.91 -5.81 14.06
C PRO A 706 9.55 -6.48 14.21
N PRO A 707 9.50 -7.77 14.61
CA PRO A 707 8.24 -8.51 14.69
C PRO A 707 7.27 -8.03 15.76
N SER A 708 7.77 -7.39 16.82
CA SER A 708 6.95 -6.75 17.85
C SER A 708 7.75 -5.66 18.54
N GLU A 709 7.11 -4.89 19.41
CA GLU A 709 7.78 -3.85 20.20
C GLU A 709 8.80 -4.40 21.21
N ALA A 710 8.84 -5.71 21.44
CA ALA A 710 9.87 -6.35 22.26
C ALA A 710 11.23 -6.47 21.55
N PHE A 711 11.29 -6.17 20.25
CA PHE A 711 12.50 -6.29 19.43
C PHE A 711 12.87 -4.95 18.79
N VAL A 712 14.15 -4.80 18.45
CA VAL A 712 14.73 -3.61 17.82
C VAL A 712 15.59 -3.99 16.63
N ALA A 713 15.65 -3.12 15.63
CA ALA A 713 16.62 -3.22 14.55
C ALA A 713 17.91 -2.51 14.98
N LEU A 714 19.05 -3.19 14.81
CA LEU A 714 20.36 -2.66 15.16
C LEU A 714 21.01 -1.90 13.99
N GLY A 715 20.61 -2.18 12.75
CA GLY A 715 21.14 -1.54 11.54
C GLY A 715 20.18 -1.63 10.36
N MET A 716 20.54 -0.96 9.27
CA MET A 716 19.81 -0.95 7.99
C MET A 716 20.53 -1.75 6.91
N LEU A 717 19.81 -2.06 5.83
CA LEU A 717 20.33 -2.75 4.66
C LEU A 717 20.31 -1.85 3.43
N ALA A 718 21.12 -2.19 2.44
CA ALA A 718 21.15 -1.56 1.14
C ALA A 718 20.95 -2.62 0.05
N THR A 719 20.22 -2.28 -1.00
CA THR A 719 20.11 -3.09 -2.22
C THR A 719 20.33 -2.20 -3.44
N THR A 720 20.74 -2.80 -4.56
CA THR A 720 20.85 -2.10 -5.85
C THR A 720 19.58 -2.21 -6.69
N THR A 721 18.64 -3.06 -6.28
CA THR A 721 17.31 -3.20 -6.89
C THR A 721 16.23 -2.57 -6.02
N PRO A 722 15.12 -2.08 -6.61
CA PRO A 722 13.99 -1.52 -5.87
C PRO A 722 13.17 -2.58 -5.11
N GLU A 723 13.56 -3.86 -5.20
CA GLU A 723 12.90 -4.97 -4.51
C GLU A 723 13.31 -5.03 -3.04
N GLU A 724 12.37 -5.41 -2.19
CA GLU A 724 12.60 -5.58 -0.76
C GLU A 724 13.63 -6.71 -0.51
N PRO A 725 14.65 -6.51 0.35
CA PRO A 725 15.62 -7.55 0.65
C PRO A 725 14.96 -8.76 1.32
N SER A 726 15.55 -9.95 1.16
CA SER A 726 15.05 -11.17 1.82
C SER A 726 14.98 -10.97 3.34
N ARG A 727 13.91 -11.46 3.97
CA ARG A 727 13.75 -11.43 5.44
C ARG A 727 14.88 -12.17 6.17
N GLU A 728 15.54 -13.11 5.49
CA GLU A 728 16.66 -13.87 6.04
C GLU A 728 17.99 -13.10 6.02
N SER A 729 18.06 -11.98 5.29
CA SER A 729 19.29 -11.19 5.10
C SER A 729 19.76 -10.43 6.34
N VAL A 730 18.89 -10.27 7.35
CA VAL A 730 19.20 -9.58 8.61
C VAL A 730 18.33 -10.13 9.74
N ARG A 731 18.79 -9.91 10.98
CA ARG A 731 18.05 -10.23 12.21
C ARG A 731 17.87 -9.00 13.09
N CYS A 732 16.71 -8.92 13.74
CA CYS A 732 16.45 -7.98 14.82
C CYS A 732 17.05 -8.51 16.13
N ALA A 733 17.00 -7.74 17.21
CA ALA A 733 17.48 -8.15 18.53
C ALA A 733 16.42 -7.88 19.62
N ALA A 734 16.33 -8.76 20.60
CA ALA A 734 15.46 -8.58 21.75
C ALA A 734 15.88 -7.34 22.56
N LYS A 735 14.92 -6.45 22.86
CA LYS A 735 15.16 -5.24 23.66
C LYS A 735 15.75 -5.56 25.03
N SER A 736 15.39 -6.70 25.61
CA SER A 736 15.93 -7.15 26.90
C SER A 736 17.44 -7.38 26.88
N LEU A 737 18.04 -7.64 25.71
CA LEU A 737 19.49 -7.78 25.54
C LEU A 737 20.17 -6.46 25.14
N CYS A 738 19.38 -5.43 24.85
CA CYS A 738 19.85 -4.18 24.27
C CYS A 738 19.72 -3.02 25.26
N ARG A 739 20.49 -1.97 25.02
CA ARG A 739 20.34 -0.66 25.66
C ARG A 739 20.35 0.45 24.62
N PRO A 740 19.75 1.63 24.91
CA PRO A 740 19.89 2.80 24.07
C PRO A 740 21.37 3.20 23.93
N VAL A 741 21.79 3.54 22.72
CA VAL A 741 23.14 4.04 22.45
C VAL A 741 23.32 5.38 23.15
N ARG A 742 24.43 5.54 23.88
CA ARG A 742 24.76 6.80 24.59
C ARG A 742 25.58 7.77 23.75
N GLU A 743 26.35 7.23 22.81
CA GLU A 743 27.21 8.00 21.93
C GLU A 743 26.43 8.58 20.74
N PRO A 744 26.74 9.80 20.30
CA PRO A 744 26.07 10.38 19.14
C PRO A 744 26.42 9.62 17.86
N PRO A 745 25.49 9.53 16.89
CA PRO A 745 25.76 8.90 15.60
C PRO A 745 26.84 9.65 14.82
N VAL A 746 27.70 8.91 14.11
CA VAL A 746 28.80 9.49 13.32
C VAL A 746 28.32 9.73 11.90
N HIS A 747 28.36 10.98 11.44
CA HIS A 747 28.02 11.35 10.07
C HIS A 747 29.08 10.86 9.09
N LEU A 748 28.68 10.10 8.06
CA LEU A 748 29.61 9.65 7.02
C LEU A 748 29.44 10.43 5.72
N TRP A 749 28.21 10.63 5.28
CA TRP A 749 27.92 11.07 3.92
C TRP A 749 26.53 11.71 3.81
N ASP A 750 26.40 12.65 2.89
CA ASP A 750 25.15 13.25 2.46
C ASP A 750 25.11 13.35 0.93
N ASP A 751 23.91 13.45 0.37
CA ASP A 751 23.71 13.52 -1.09
C ASP A 751 23.90 14.94 -1.66
N VAL A 752 24.49 15.86 -0.90
CA VAL A 752 24.72 17.25 -1.34
C VAL A 752 25.58 17.26 -2.61
N GLY A 753 25.08 17.95 -3.63
CA GLY A 753 25.69 18.04 -4.96
C GLY A 753 25.20 16.99 -5.97
N GLY A 754 24.54 15.90 -5.54
CA GLY A 754 24.08 14.82 -6.43
C GLY A 754 22.70 15.05 -7.07
N GLY A 755 21.86 15.89 -6.45
CA GLY A 755 20.48 16.14 -6.85
C GLY A 755 19.56 14.94 -6.56
N GLY A 756 18.32 15.20 -6.13
CA GLY A 756 17.38 14.15 -5.71
C GLY A 756 16.67 14.50 -4.41
N ARG A 757 16.10 13.49 -3.76
CA ARG A 757 15.55 13.63 -2.40
C ARG A 757 16.69 13.64 -1.40
N PRO A 758 16.73 14.60 -0.44
CA PRO A 758 17.83 14.72 0.50
C PRO A 758 18.02 13.42 1.29
N GLY A 759 19.27 13.03 1.47
CA GLY A 759 19.64 11.80 2.16
C GLY A 759 20.99 11.91 2.84
N SER A 760 21.13 11.20 3.96
CA SER A 760 22.41 11.08 4.65
C SER A 760 22.61 9.70 5.27
N LEU A 761 23.87 9.29 5.38
CA LEU A 761 24.34 8.02 5.93
C LEU A 761 25.16 8.26 7.18
N TRP A 762 24.87 7.45 8.19
CA TRP A 762 25.42 7.54 9.53
C TRP A 762 25.89 6.18 10.01
N LEU A 763 26.86 6.16 10.91
CA LEU A 763 27.17 5.00 11.72
C LEU A 763 26.49 5.16 13.08
N VAL A 764 25.76 4.13 13.48
CA VAL A 764 25.13 4.05 14.80
C VAL A 764 25.73 2.88 15.57
N ASN A 765 25.60 2.94 16.90
CA ASN A 765 26.01 1.91 17.87
C ASN A 765 27.49 1.50 17.85
N SER A 766 27.88 0.70 18.85
CA SER A 766 29.23 0.16 19.01
C SER A 766 29.67 -0.81 17.89
N MET A 767 28.72 -1.49 17.23
CA MET A 767 29.02 -2.35 16.06
C MET A 767 29.24 -1.55 14.78
N GLN A 768 28.93 -0.26 14.81
CA GLN A 768 29.02 0.67 13.68
C GLN A 768 28.15 0.28 12.49
N ALA A 769 26.89 -0.05 12.78
CA ALA A 769 25.92 -0.38 11.76
C ALA A 769 25.50 0.85 10.94
N LEU A 770 25.19 0.64 9.66
CA LEU A 770 24.69 1.68 8.76
C LEU A 770 23.29 2.14 9.20
N TRP A 771 23.08 3.45 9.17
CA TRP A 771 21.79 4.10 9.35
C TRP A 771 21.59 5.22 8.32
N ALA A 772 20.44 5.23 7.67
CA ALA A 772 20.08 6.21 6.65
C ALA A 772 18.98 7.14 7.13
N MET A 773 18.99 8.37 6.64
CA MET A 773 17.95 9.37 6.89
C MET A 773 17.49 9.98 5.57
N ASP A 774 16.21 10.34 5.49
CA ASP A 774 15.58 11.10 4.38
C ASP A 774 15.77 12.63 4.53
N SER A 775 16.82 13.02 5.26
CA SER A 775 17.23 14.40 5.49
C SER A 775 18.75 14.44 5.71
N HIS A 776 19.33 15.63 5.75
CA HIS A 776 20.73 15.84 6.14
C HIS A 776 20.93 15.91 7.66
N GLY A 777 19.85 15.79 8.45
CA GLY A 777 19.91 15.83 9.90
C GLY A 777 20.32 14.49 10.51
N ALA A 778 20.86 14.53 11.73
CA ALA A 778 21.16 13.33 12.49
C ALA A 778 19.88 12.52 12.78
N PRO A 779 19.98 11.18 12.90
CA PRO A 779 18.87 10.34 13.32
C PRO A 779 18.24 10.81 14.63
N GLN A 780 16.92 11.09 14.61
CA GLN A 780 16.15 11.47 15.79
C GLN A 780 15.62 10.26 16.57
N ASP A 781 15.59 9.09 15.94
CA ASP A 781 15.14 7.85 16.56
C ASP A 781 16.19 7.30 17.53
N THR A 782 15.74 6.66 18.61
CA THR A 782 16.62 5.94 19.54
C THR A 782 17.33 4.79 18.83
N ALA A 783 18.65 4.91 18.66
CA ALA A 783 19.51 3.79 18.25
C ALA A 783 19.74 2.83 19.43
N TRP A 784 19.88 1.55 19.13
CA TRP A 784 20.07 0.48 20.11
C TRP A 784 21.40 -0.24 19.88
N GLU A 785 22.00 -0.70 20.97
CA GLU A 785 23.18 -1.58 20.98
C GLU A 785 22.98 -2.74 21.94
N LEU A 786 23.77 -3.80 21.79
CA LEU A 786 23.81 -4.89 22.77
C LEU A 786 24.35 -4.34 24.10
N ALA A 787 23.70 -4.68 25.22
CA ALA A 787 24.04 -4.11 26.52
C ALA A 787 25.41 -4.56 27.05
N GLU A 788 25.80 -5.79 26.72
CA GLU A 788 27.03 -6.46 27.13
C GLU A 788 27.75 -7.02 25.90
N ASP A 789 29.08 -7.11 25.94
CA ASP A 789 29.89 -7.69 24.85
C ASP A 789 29.69 -9.22 24.74
N SER A 790 29.29 -9.86 25.84
CA SER A 790 29.01 -11.29 25.92
C SER A 790 27.84 -11.57 26.87
N VAL A 791 26.88 -12.39 26.44
CA VAL A 791 25.72 -12.84 27.22
C VAL A 791 25.80 -14.35 27.47
N PHE A 792 25.63 -14.75 28.73
CA PHE A 792 25.61 -16.13 29.21
C PHE A 792 24.20 -16.51 29.68
N PHE A 793 23.90 -17.80 29.81
CA PHE A 793 22.62 -18.26 30.38
C PHE A 793 22.82 -18.81 31.78
N ASP A 794 21.99 -18.38 32.73
CA ASP A 794 22.05 -18.79 34.13
C ASP A 794 21.45 -20.19 34.37
N ALA A 795 21.35 -20.61 35.64
CA ALA A 795 20.78 -21.91 36.02
C ALA A 795 19.30 -22.07 35.65
N ALA A 796 18.57 -20.97 35.48
CA ALA A 796 17.17 -20.93 35.04
C ALA A 796 17.03 -20.77 33.51
N GLY A 797 18.15 -20.65 32.78
CA GLY A 797 18.15 -20.42 31.33
C GLY A 797 17.87 -18.97 30.94
N SER A 798 17.96 -18.03 31.89
CA SER A 798 17.80 -16.61 31.63
C SER A 798 19.13 -15.97 31.20
N PRO A 799 19.10 -15.03 30.24
CA PRO A 799 20.31 -14.35 29.77
C PRO A 799 20.87 -13.41 30.85
N SER A 800 22.18 -13.43 31.05
CA SER A 800 22.91 -12.52 31.92
C SER A 800 23.01 -11.16 31.25
N VAL A 801 22.09 -10.28 31.59
CA VAL A 801 22.14 -8.87 31.16
C VAL A 801 22.58 -8.08 32.39
N GLY A 802 23.69 -7.33 32.28
CA GLY A 802 24.15 -6.46 33.37
C GLY A 802 23.01 -5.53 33.80
N ARG A 803 22.72 -5.49 35.10
CA ARG A 803 21.71 -4.59 35.68
C ARG A 803 22.16 -3.14 35.59
#